data_AF-A0A8T5KDT8-F1
#
_entry.id   AF-A0A8T5KDT8-F1
#
_cell.length_a   1.000
_cell.length_b   1.000
_cell.length_c   1.000
_cell.angle_alpha   90.00
_cell.angle_beta   90.00
_cell.angle_gamma   90.00
#
_symmetry.space_group_name_H-M   'P 1'
#
loop_
_entity.id
_entity.type
_entity.pdbx_description
1 polymer ?
#
loop_
_entity_poly.entity_id
_entity_poly.type
_entity_poly.pdbx_seq_one_letter_code
_entity_poly.pdbx_strand_id
1 'polypeptide(L)'
;MAKVVYTLPWQMEHFKVPGANRIIGEFYHKSRTAVKQSLSGKTQTFQQSVNKRMGEWQTEFVKIFEDAGNDREIAGLEQSALDELASGDLVSDEAKQMRKLFNRMANHVSAEQAKMGMRHEDRLQKRANYVPHLWDDVALSGKKEVFFTLLDRYVPGLTDTTKADLFNQLTKRGGDALFDSQGEFASLPIAIKRDLKRTLDIPTAELLKHGLIHNRLDYIFNEYNHGVMKGLEWNERFGGYHKGTWRSSLRLYNQMEAMRNRGANEEQIDRFNKALMSIEGRLGLNMNNHWYKSQGWVLTVVNWIVLPLALTAQLPDLAGPLVRGDATMKEAWGGMKGAFKSMRKDRTALEDTAEWWGIVTEHNVKHAIQEQYEHGFMFPKAQRWNDRLFRYNGMQSFTRFSRLMALSMGEQVLTRWAKDGDTVNLESLGVTKVEVDKWIADGKPQSRPSEASEGETKVMEALSRFVDESILRPDATQRPVWASDPRFALIWHLNQFMYSFQQVILTQVAREVKRHKKDGNYAQMMRPLVAVGTTIPLAMVGLLIRDGLRYAGSDDEPPERDYQDYIERSGLLGLIDVFLRVKQQDDWGNSPLLGVTGPTMSVVADIVTSEKWSTKIGKATPVLNTSRAYREQLNSAMD
;
A
#
# COMPACT_ATOMS: atom_id res chain seq x y z
N MET A 1 9.96 16.59 23.34
CA MET A 1 10.02 16.50 21.86
C MET A 1 10.45 15.14 21.31
N ALA A 2 11.50 14.47 21.83
CA ALA A 2 12.04 13.23 21.23
C ALA A 2 10.99 12.13 20.92
N LYS A 3 10.04 11.85 21.84
CA LYS A 3 9.04 10.78 21.66
C LYS A 3 7.98 11.06 20.58
N VAL A 4 7.77 12.32 20.19
CA VAL A 4 6.77 12.73 19.17
C VAL A 4 7.27 12.35 17.77
N VAL A 5 8.58 12.37 17.55
CA VAL A 5 9.23 12.06 16.27
C VAL A 5 9.46 10.54 16.13
N TYR A 6 9.21 9.74 17.19
CA TYR A 6 9.48 8.32 17.13
C TYR A 6 8.46 7.62 16.24
N THR A 7 8.98 7.00 15.19
CA THR A 7 8.25 6.06 14.36
C THR A 7 7.69 4.89 15.17
N LEU A 8 6.68 4.22 14.62
CA LEU A 8 6.04 3.08 15.24
C LEU A 8 7.07 2.00 15.70
N PRO A 9 8.01 1.51 14.88
CA PRO A 9 9.07 0.60 15.29
C PRO A 9 9.92 1.15 16.44
N TRP A 10 10.28 2.43 16.43
CA TRP A 10 11.06 3.01 17.53
C TRP A 10 10.26 3.06 18.83
N GLN A 11 8.98 3.42 18.77
CA GLN A 11 8.10 3.38 19.93
C GLN A 11 7.96 1.94 20.45
N MET A 12 7.82 0.98 19.54
CA MET A 12 7.70 -0.45 19.80
C MET A 12 8.99 -1.09 20.34
N GLU A 13 10.17 -0.63 19.92
CA GLU A 13 11.47 -1.10 20.44
C GLU A 13 11.75 -0.60 21.86
N HIS A 14 11.30 0.61 22.17
CA HIS A 14 11.36 1.16 23.52
C HIS A 14 10.22 0.62 24.41
N PHE A 15 9.28 -0.11 23.82
CA PHE A 15 8.18 -0.77 24.50
C PHE A 15 8.68 -2.06 25.18
N LYS A 16 9.20 -1.92 26.40
CA LYS A 16 9.75 -3.03 27.20
C LYS A 16 8.66 -3.94 27.81
N VAL A 17 7.65 -4.33 27.04
CA VAL A 17 6.61 -5.26 27.51
C VAL A 17 6.89 -6.67 26.94
N PRO A 18 7.12 -7.68 27.80
CA PRO A 18 7.40 -9.04 27.34
C PRO A 18 6.25 -9.63 26.50
N GLY A 19 6.51 -9.90 25.23
CA GLY A 19 5.55 -10.50 24.30
C GLY A 19 5.01 -9.55 23.23
N ALA A 20 5.19 -8.23 23.36
CA ALA A 20 4.80 -7.27 22.33
C ALA A 20 5.50 -7.54 20.99
N ASN A 21 6.80 -7.87 21.04
CA ASN A 21 7.62 -8.14 19.86
C ASN A 21 7.06 -9.23 18.94
N ARG A 22 6.29 -10.19 19.47
CA ARG A 22 5.67 -11.26 18.66
C ARG A 22 4.53 -10.73 17.80
N ILE A 23 3.72 -9.81 18.33
CA ILE A 23 2.66 -9.15 17.55
C ILE A 23 3.27 -8.15 16.58
N ILE A 24 4.28 -7.40 17.02
CA ILE A 24 4.96 -6.41 16.18
C ILE A 24 5.55 -7.09 14.93
N GLY A 25 6.15 -8.28 15.12
CA GLY A 25 6.67 -9.10 14.03
C GLY A 25 5.62 -9.54 13.00
N GLU A 26 4.32 -9.42 13.27
CA GLU A 26 3.28 -9.69 12.27
C GLU A 26 3.14 -8.54 11.28
N PHE A 27 3.41 -7.31 11.72
CA PHE A 27 3.12 -6.11 10.93
C PHE A 27 4.39 -5.45 10.41
N TYR A 28 5.53 -5.71 11.06
CA TYR A 28 6.79 -5.06 10.75
C TYR A 28 7.98 -6.01 10.95
N HIS A 29 8.89 -5.98 9.98
CA HIS A 29 10.18 -6.63 10.08
C HIS A 29 11.30 -5.60 9.97
N LYS A 30 12.35 -5.78 10.78
CA LYS A 30 13.59 -5.06 10.56
C LYS A 30 14.33 -5.74 9.42
N SER A 31 14.66 -4.98 8.39
CA SER A 31 15.51 -5.44 7.29
C SER A 31 16.84 -6.01 7.78
N ARG A 32 17.41 -6.99 7.06
CA ARG A 32 18.67 -7.67 7.43
C ARG A 32 18.71 -8.19 8.89
N THR A 33 17.55 -8.58 9.44
CA THR A 33 17.49 -9.30 10.71
C THR A 33 16.85 -10.67 10.47
N ALA A 34 17.40 -11.69 11.12
CA ALA A 34 16.84 -13.03 11.05
C ALA A 34 15.36 -13.00 11.44
N VAL A 35 14.55 -13.69 10.66
CA VAL A 35 13.11 -13.78 10.92
C VAL A 35 12.90 -14.43 12.28
N LYS A 36 12.41 -13.64 13.25
CA LYS A 36 11.99 -14.18 14.55
C LYS A 36 10.58 -14.74 14.42
N GLN A 37 10.26 -15.74 15.23
CA GLN A 37 8.90 -16.28 15.30
C GLN A 37 7.91 -15.16 15.65
N SER A 38 7.15 -14.74 14.64
CA SER A 38 5.92 -13.99 14.78
C SER A 38 4.91 -14.81 15.60
N LEU A 39 3.78 -14.21 15.97
CA LEU A 39 2.71 -14.94 16.66
C LEU A 39 2.16 -16.11 15.79
N SER A 40 2.14 -15.93 14.48
CA SER A 40 1.67 -16.86 13.45
C SER A 40 2.75 -17.80 12.93
N GLY A 41 4.02 -17.49 13.13
CA GLY A 41 5.15 -18.25 12.57
C GLY A 41 5.44 -17.93 11.10
N LYS A 42 4.69 -17.01 10.47
CA LYS A 42 4.95 -16.55 9.10
C LYS A 42 6.19 -15.65 9.03
N THR A 43 6.89 -15.72 7.90
CA THR A 43 8.09 -14.94 7.57
C THR A 43 7.81 -13.60 6.91
N GLN A 44 6.61 -13.44 6.34
CA GLN A 44 6.12 -12.21 5.73
C GLN A 44 5.28 -11.40 6.73
N THR A 45 5.29 -10.07 6.58
CA THR A 45 4.33 -9.24 7.30
C THR A 45 2.93 -9.47 6.78
N PHE A 46 1.94 -9.08 7.57
CA PHE A 46 0.52 -9.15 7.24
C PHE A 46 0.23 -8.49 5.89
N GLN A 47 0.72 -7.27 5.67
CA GLN A 47 0.49 -6.54 4.42
C GLN A 47 1.12 -7.24 3.22
N GLN A 48 2.32 -7.80 3.37
CA GLN A 48 3.01 -8.53 2.30
C GLN A 48 2.22 -9.77 1.88
N SER A 49 1.74 -10.55 2.85
CA SER A 49 0.94 -11.73 2.57
C SER A 49 -0.42 -11.38 1.95
N VAL A 50 -1.04 -10.27 2.36
CA VAL A 50 -2.27 -9.78 1.72
C VAL A 50 -2.01 -9.42 0.26
N ASN A 51 -0.98 -8.62 -0.02
CA ASN A 51 -0.61 -8.22 -1.38
C ASN A 51 -0.32 -9.43 -2.28
N LYS A 52 0.42 -10.42 -1.76
CA LYS A 52 0.69 -11.69 -2.46
C LYS A 52 -0.60 -12.45 -2.76
N ARG A 53 -1.48 -12.62 -1.76
CA ARG A 53 -2.75 -13.35 -1.92
C ARG A 53 -3.70 -12.67 -2.91
N MET A 54 -3.67 -11.34 -2.99
CA MET A 54 -4.46 -10.59 -3.96
C MET A 54 -3.93 -10.72 -5.40
N GLY A 55 -2.60 -10.85 -5.55
CA GLY A 55 -1.91 -10.70 -6.82
C GLY A 55 -2.46 -11.61 -7.91
N GLU A 56 -2.57 -12.91 -7.63
CA GLU A 56 -3.08 -13.89 -8.59
C GLU A 56 -4.46 -13.53 -9.12
N TRP A 57 -5.41 -13.21 -8.24
CA TRP A 57 -6.77 -12.89 -8.64
C TRP A 57 -6.87 -11.56 -9.39
N GLN A 58 -6.03 -10.58 -9.04
CA GLN A 58 -5.94 -9.31 -9.76
C GLN A 58 -5.39 -9.50 -11.17
N THR A 59 -4.34 -10.31 -11.32
CA THR A 59 -3.80 -10.64 -12.64
C THR A 59 -4.83 -11.37 -13.48
N GLU A 60 -5.54 -12.36 -12.93
CA GLU A 60 -6.62 -13.03 -13.67
C GLU A 60 -7.74 -12.06 -14.08
N PHE A 61 -8.13 -11.13 -13.20
CA PHE A 61 -9.13 -10.11 -13.53
C PHE A 61 -8.70 -9.22 -14.69
N VAL A 62 -7.47 -8.68 -14.65
CA VAL A 62 -6.94 -7.82 -15.71
C VAL A 62 -6.88 -8.57 -17.04
N LYS A 63 -6.43 -9.83 -17.02
CA LYS A 63 -6.33 -10.67 -18.23
C LYS A 63 -7.68 -10.96 -18.90
N ILE A 64 -8.80 -10.89 -18.18
CA ILE A 64 -10.14 -11.06 -18.78
C ILE A 64 -10.47 -9.91 -19.73
N PHE A 65 -9.96 -8.71 -19.46
CA PHE A 65 -10.25 -7.50 -20.22
C PHE A 65 -9.04 -6.98 -21.02
N GLU A 66 -7.90 -7.66 -20.98
CA GLU A 66 -6.63 -7.22 -21.55
C GLU A 66 -6.66 -7.06 -23.07
N ASP A 67 -7.48 -7.86 -23.77
CA ASP A 67 -7.63 -7.79 -25.23
C ASP A 67 -8.39 -6.53 -25.70
N ALA A 68 -9.02 -5.80 -24.79
CA ALA A 68 -9.71 -4.55 -25.10
C ALA A 68 -8.71 -3.39 -25.22
N GLY A 69 -8.76 -2.65 -26.33
CA GLY A 69 -7.67 -1.78 -26.73
C GLY A 69 -7.39 -0.62 -25.77
N ASN A 70 -8.41 0.18 -25.43
CA ASN A 70 -8.25 1.38 -24.60
C ASN A 70 -9.14 1.37 -23.34
N ASP A 71 -8.80 2.20 -22.35
CA ASP A 71 -9.51 2.31 -21.05
C ASP A 71 -11.04 2.50 -21.19
N ARG A 72 -11.51 3.15 -22.26
CA ARG A 72 -12.94 3.40 -22.48
C ARG A 72 -13.65 2.14 -22.94
N GLU A 73 -13.02 1.34 -23.77
CA GLU A 73 -13.53 0.03 -24.20
C GLU A 73 -13.55 -0.94 -23.03
N ILE A 74 -12.47 -1.00 -22.23
CA ILE A 74 -12.41 -1.81 -21.00
C ILE A 74 -13.57 -1.43 -20.06
N ALA A 75 -13.77 -0.15 -19.79
CA ALA A 75 -14.87 0.31 -18.91
C ALA A 75 -16.25 -0.07 -19.44
N GLY A 76 -16.45 -0.07 -20.77
CA GLY A 76 -17.71 -0.49 -21.40
C GLY A 76 -17.96 -2.00 -21.28
N LEU A 77 -16.91 -2.82 -21.46
CA LEU A 77 -16.97 -4.27 -21.27
C LEU A 77 -17.20 -4.63 -19.81
N GLU A 78 -16.50 -3.98 -18.88
CA GLU A 78 -16.68 -4.15 -17.44
C GLU A 78 -18.11 -3.84 -16.99
N GLN A 79 -18.68 -2.73 -17.49
CA GLN A 79 -20.07 -2.36 -17.20
C GLN A 79 -21.05 -3.41 -17.74
N SER A 80 -20.87 -3.85 -18.98
CA SER A 80 -21.72 -4.87 -19.61
C SER A 80 -21.63 -6.20 -18.85
N ALA A 81 -20.42 -6.62 -18.49
CA ALA A 81 -20.18 -7.82 -17.71
C ALA A 81 -20.82 -7.73 -16.32
N LEU A 82 -20.76 -6.58 -15.65
CA LEU A 82 -21.41 -6.37 -14.35
C LEU A 82 -22.94 -6.49 -14.46
N ASP A 83 -23.53 -5.91 -15.50
CA ASP A 83 -24.98 -5.95 -15.71
C ASP A 83 -25.47 -7.39 -15.98
N GLU A 84 -24.74 -8.15 -16.80
CA GLU A 84 -25.01 -9.59 -17.04
C GLU A 84 -24.79 -10.46 -15.79
N LEU A 85 -23.74 -10.18 -15.02
CA LEU A 85 -23.50 -10.85 -13.75
C LEU A 85 -24.65 -10.61 -12.77
N ALA A 86 -25.18 -9.39 -12.73
CA ALA A 86 -26.23 -8.96 -11.83
C ALA A 86 -27.62 -9.49 -12.23
N SER A 87 -27.91 -9.62 -13.53
CA SER A 87 -29.14 -10.24 -14.03
C SER A 87 -29.11 -11.76 -13.95
N GLY A 88 -27.92 -12.36 -14.08
CA GLY A 88 -27.73 -13.81 -14.17
C GLY A 88 -27.70 -14.32 -15.61
N ASP A 89 -28.02 -13.48 -16.60
CA ASP A 89 -28.04 -13.82 -18.02
C ASP A 89 -26.64 -13.60 -18.63
N LEU A 90 -25.75 -14.58 -18.46
CA LEU A 90 -24.36 -14.52 -18.90
C LEU A 90 -24.23 -14.81 -20.41
N VAL A 91 -24.21 -13.77 -21.22
CA VAL A 91 -24.11 -13.81 -22.68
C VAL A 91 -22.66 -13.66 -23.13
N SER A 92 -21.96 -12.65 -22.64
CA SER A 92 -20.57 -12.34 -22.98
C SER A 92 -19.58 -13.33 -22.39
N ASP A 93 -18.43 -13.48 -23.05
CA ASP A 93 -17.37 -14.38 -22.57
C ASP A 93 -16.67 -13.79 -21.34
N GLU A 94 -16.55 -12.47 -21.25
CA GLU A 94 -16.04 -11.74 -20.10
C GLU A 94 -16.92 -12.01 -18.86
N ALA A 95 -18.25 -11.91 -18.97
CA ALA A 95 -19.15 -12.22 -17.85
C ALA A 95 -19.06 -13.68 -17.40
N LYS A 96 -18.94 -14.62 -18.35
CA LYS A 96 -18.73 -16.06 -18.04
C LYS A 96 -17.39 -16.28 -17.34
N GLN A 97 -16.32 -15.65 -17.80
CA GLN A 97 -14.99 -15.73 -17.19
C GLN A 97 -14.98 -15.13 -15.78
N MET A 98 -15.61 -13.97 -15.59
CA MET A 98 -15.79 -13.35 -14.28
C MET A 98 -16.59 -14.24 -13.32
N ARG A 99 -17.66 -14.90 -13.80
CA ARG A 99 -18.40 -15.87 -12.99
C ARG A 99 -17.52 -17.04 -12.57
N LYS A 100 -16.67 -17.56 -13.47
CA LYS A 100 -15.70 -18.62 -13.15
C LYS A 100 -14.67 -18.14 -12.14
N LEU A 101 -14.16 -16.91 -12.28
CA LEU A 101 -13.23 -16.27 -11.35
C LEU A 101 -13.81 -16.20 -9.94
N PHE A 102 -15.00 -15.61 -9.75
CA PHE A 102 -15.66 -15.53 -8.43
C PHE A 102 -15.91 -16.91 -7.82
N ASN A 103 -16.31 -17.89 -8.63
CA ASN A 103 -16.50 -19.26 -8.15
C ASN A 103 -15.19 -19.91 -7.68
N ARG A 104 -14.08 -19.70 -8.40
CA ARG A 104 -12.76 -20.20 -7.99
C ARG A 104 -12.28 -19.51 -6.73
N MET A 105 -12.44 -18.20 -6.62
CA MET A 105 -12.13 -17.44 -5.41
C MET A 105 -12.89 -17.98 -4.20
N ALA A 106 -14.22 -18.16 -4.32
CA ALA A 106 -15.04 -18.67 -3.22
C ALA A 106 -14.61 -20.09 -2.78
N ASN A 107 -14.33 -20.97 -3.74
CA ASN A 107 -13.83 -22.33 -3.47
C ASN A 107 -12.47 -22.29 -2.77
N HIS A 108 -11.53 -21.46 -3.26
CA HIS A 108 -10.21 -21.29 -2.68
C HIS A 108 -10.30 -20.79 -1.23
N VAL A 109 -11.08 -19.74 -0.98
CA VAL A 109 -11.27 -19.17 0.36
C VAL A 109 -11.87 -20.20 1.31
N SER A 110 -12.90 -20.93 0.88
CA SER A 110 -13.52 -21.98 1.70
C SER A 110 -12.54 -23.11 2.04
N ALA A 111 -11.69 -23.51 1.08
CA ALA A 111 -10.65 -24.51 1.28
C ALA A 111 -9.57 -24.02 2.26
N GLU A 112 -9.12 -22.77 2.15
CA GLU A 112 -8.15 -22.18 3.06
C GLU A 112 -8.73 -22.04 4.49
N GLN A 113 -9.99 -21.63 4.63
CA GLN A 113 -10.67 -21.61 5.94
C GLN A 113 -10.83 -23.01 6.54
N ALA A 114 -11.02 -24.03 5.71
CA ALA A 114 -11.02 -25.41 6.16
C ALA A 114 -9.66 -25.84 6.74
N LYS A 115 -8.55 -25.45 6.09
CA LYS A 115 -7.18 -25.69 6.60
C LYS A 115 -6.92 -25.01 7.94
N MET A 116 -7.59 -23.88 8.22
CA MET A 116 -7.54 -23.19 9.52
C MET A 116 -8.32 -23.89 10.63
N GLY A 117 -9.04 -24.97 10.32
CA GLY A 117 -9.87 -25.71 11.28
C GLY A 117 -11.24 -25.08 11.52
N MET A 118 -11.67 -24.10 10.71
CA MET A 118 -13.02 -23.54 10.81
C MET A 118 -14.06 -24.62 10.48
N ARG A 119 -15.19 -24.64 11.18
CA ARG A 119 -16.34 -25.52 10.90
C ARG A 119 -17.07 -25.05 9.67
N HIS A 120 -17.82 -25.95 9.03
CA HIS A 120 -18.51 -25.64 7.78
C HIS A 120 -19.40 -24.40 7.92
N GLU A 121 -20.19 -24.30 8.99
CA GLU A 121 -21.08 -23.17 9.29
C GLU A 121 -20.38 -21.82 9.50
N ASP A 122 -19.09 -21.83 9.86
CA ASP A 122 -18.28 -20.63 10.07
C ASP A 122 -17.50 -20.23 8.79
N ARG A 123 -17.43 -21.11 7.78
CA ARG A 123 -16.74 -20.90 6.49
C ARG A 123 -17.63 -20.18 5.49
N LEU A 124 -17.02 -19.40 4.61
CA LEU A 124 -17.64 -18.75 3.46
C LEU A 124 -18.54 -19.74 2.72
N GLN A 125 -19.84 -19.44 2.70
CA GLN A 125 -20.84 -20.26 2.06
C GLN A 125 -20.97 -19.86 0.59
N LYS A 126 -20.89 -20.85 -0.30
CA LYS A 126 -21.08 -20.60 -1.72
C LYS A 126 -22.54 -20.24 -1.99
N ARG A 127 -22.72 -19.19 -2.78
CA ARG A 127 -24.04 -18.69 -3.21
C ARG A 127 -24.18 -18.84 -4.71
N ALA A 128 -25.34 -19.32 -5.14
CA ALA A 128 -25.67 -19.36 -6.56
C ALA A 128 -25.68 -17.94 -7.12
N ASN A 129 -25.07 -17.76 -8.30
CA ASN A 129 -25.03 -16.49 -9.03
C ASN A 129 -24.51 -15.29 -8.20
N TYR A 130 -23.62 -15.54 -7.24
CA TYR A 130 -23.06 -14.50 -6.40
C TYR A 130 -22.26 -13.46 -7.17
N VAL A 131 -22.58 -12.19 -6.93
CA VAL A 131 -21.86 -11.01 -7.42
C VAL A 131 -21.53 -10.13 -6.22
N PRO A 132 -20.25 -9.80 -5.98
CA PRO A 132 -19.89 -8.80 -4.98
C PRO A 132 -20.57 -7.47 -5.27
N HIS A 133 -20.99 -6.75 -4.23
CA HIS A 133 -21.43 -5.36 -4.36
C HIS A 133 -20.89 -4.55 -3.19
N LEU A 134 -20.66 -3.27 -3.46
CA LEU A 134 -20.19 -2.28 -2.50
C LEU A 134 -21.20 -1.15 -2.46
N TRP A 135 -21.59 -0.73 -1.26
CA TRP A 135 -22.57 0.34 -1.09
C TRP A 135 -21.93 1.68 -1.43
N ASP A 136 -22.60 2.47 -2.26
CA ASP A 136 -22.19 3.84 -2.52
C ASP A 136 -22.76 4.71 -1.41
N ASP A 137 -21.97 4.94 -0.36
CA ASP A 137 -22.40 5.68 0.85
C ASP A 137 -22.96 7.07 0.52
N VAL A 138 -22.34 7.76 -0.44
CA VAL A 138 -22.76 9.08 -0.92
C VAL A 138 -24.10 8.99 -1.63
N ALA A 139 -24.24 8.09 -2.61
CA ALA A 139 -25.48 7.95 -3.36
C ALA A 139 -26.63 7.43 -2.47
N LEU A 140 -26.33 6.48 -1.58
CA LEU A 140 -27.27 5.92 -0.61
C LEU A 140 -27.78 6.98 0.36
N SER A 141 -26.91 7.86 0.86
CA SER A 141 -27.30 8.94 1.80
C SER A 141 -28.38 9.87 1.24
N GLY A 142 -28.38 10.10 -0.08
CA GLY A 142 -29.41 10.89 -0.78
C GLY A 142 -30.65 10.09 -1.19
N LYS A 143 -30.69 8.77 -0.98
CA LYS A 143 -31.72 7.85 -1.50
C LYS A 143 -32.35 6.99 -0.41
N LYS A 144 -32.49 7.52 0.81
CA LYS A 144 -33.05 6.82 1.98
C LYS A 144 -34.40 6.16 1.69
N GLU A 145 -35.35 6.90 1.12
CA GLU A 145 -36.71 6.40 0.85
C GLU A 145 -36.70 5.25 -0.17
N VAL A 146 -35.86 5.33 -1.20
CA VAL A 146 -35.69 4.28 -2.20
C VAL A 146 -35.14 3.02 -1.52
N PHE A 147 -34.12 3.17 -0.67
CA PHE A 147 -33.53 2.06 0.07
C PHE A 147 -34.56 1.39 1.01
N PHE A 148 -35.35 2.18 1.75
CA PHE A 148 -36.37 1.65 2.65
C PHE A 148 -37.46 0.91 1.87
N THR A 149 -37.88 1.44 0.73
CA THR A 149 -38.84 0.77 -0.17
C THR A 149 -38.33 -0.59 -0.64
N LEU A 150 -37.04 -0.69 -0.96
CA LEU A 150 -36.43 -1.97 -1.34
C LEU A 150 -36.34 -2.94 -0.16
N LEU A 151 -36.04 -2.45 1.05
CA LEU A 151 -36.07 -3.28 2.27
C LEU A 151 -37.47 -3.84 2.52
N ASP A 152 -38.51 -3.02 2.41
CA ASP A 152 -39.89 -3.47 2.58
C ASP A 152 -40.31 -4.53 1.56
N ARG A 153 -39.83 -4.39 0.33
CA ARG A 153 -40.13 -5.34 -0.75
C ARG A 153 -39.39 -6.67 -0.60
N TYR A 154 -38.08 -6.63 -0.35
CA TYR A 154 -37.20 -7.80 -0.46
C TYR A 154 -36.78 -8.38 0.90
N VAL A 155 -36.91 -7.61 1.98
CA VAL A 155 -36.59 -8.04 3.35
C VAL A 155 -37.77 -7.70 4.28
N PRO A 156 -38.96 -8.28 4.04
CA PRO A 156 -40.16 -7.93 4.80
C PRO A 156 -40.00 -8.30 6.28
N GLY A 157 -40.57 -7.49 7.17
CA GLY A 157 -40.57 -7.73 8.62
C GLY A 157 -39.49 -6.99 9.41
N LEU A 158 -38.68 -6.14 8.77
CA LEU A 158 -37.79 -5.21 9.47
C LEU A 158 -38.58 -4.06 10.09
N THR A 159 -38.34 -3.75 11.36
CA THR A 159 -38.91 -2.55 12.00
C THR A 159 -38.26 -1.29 11.46
N ASP A 160 -38.96 -0.14 11.53
CA ASP A 160 -38.42 1.13 11.07
C ASP A 160 -37.14 1.54 11.82
N THR A 161 -37.03 1.15 13.09
CA THR A 161 -35.79 1.32 13.87
C THR A 161 -34.65 0.51 13.29
N THR A 162 -34.86 -0.76 12.95
CA THR A 162 -33.81 -1.60 12.33
C THR A 162 -33.42 -1.10 10.94
N LYS A 163 -34.38 -0.63 10.13
CA LYS A 163 -34.08 -0.01 8.83
C LYS A 163 -33.23 1.25 8.99
N ALA A 164 -33.56 2.11 9.97
CA ALA A 164 -32.80 3.31 10.27
C ALA A 164 -31.37 3.01 10.75
N ASP A 165 -31.22 2.01 11.63
CA ASP A 165 -29.90 1.57 12.11
C ASP A 165 -29.05 1.02 10.98
N LEU A 166 -29.64 0.18 10.11
CA LEU A 166 -28.97 -0.35 8.93
C LEU A 166 -28.55 0.76 7.97
N PHE A 167 -29.42 1.72 7.68
CA PHE A 167 -29.10 2.86 6.84
C PHE A 167 -27.99 3.72 7.43
N ASN A 168 -28.03 4.00 8.73
CA ASN A 168 -26.99 4.74 9.42
C ASN A 168 -25.65 3.99 9.38
N GLN A 169 -25.66 2.66 9.49
CA GLN A 169 -24.46 1.84 9.37
C GLN A 169 -23.87 1.87 7.95
N LEU A 170 -24.71 1.74 6.92
CA LEU A 170 -24.26 1.73 5.52
C LEU A 170 -23.82 3.11 5.01
N THR A 171 -24.34 4.20 5.58
CA THR A 171 -24.01 5.58 5.18
C THR A 171 -22.90 6.23 6.03
N LYS A 172 -22.49 5.60 7.13
CA LYS A 172 -21.34 6.05 7.92
C LYS A 172 -20.05 5.84 7.10
N ARG A 173 -19.15 6.83 7.06
CA ARG A 173 -17.87 6.71 6.33
C ARG A 173 -17.09 5.50 6.83
N GLY A 174 -16.71 4.63 5.89
CA GLY A 174 -16.06 3.35 6.19
C GLY A 174 -17.02 2.26 6.62
N GLY A 175 -18.33 2.51 6.69
CA GLY A 175 -19.40 1.57 7.08
C GLY A 175 -19.63 0.42 6.10
N ASP A 176 -19.05 0.51 4.91
CA ASP A 176 -18.88 -0.63 4.02
C ASP A 176 -17.97 -1.72 4.57
N ALA A 177 -17.17 -1.32 5.54
CA ALA A 177 -16.67 -2.20 6.55
C ALA A 177 -17.35 -1.81 7.88
N LEU A 178 -18.25 -2.68 8.36
CA LEU A 178 -18.81 -2.72 9.71
C LEU A 178 -17.69 -2.73 10.79
N PHE A 179 -16.97 -1.62 10.93
CA PHE A 179 -15.77 -1.42 11.74
C PHE A 179 -16.08 -0.96 13.17
N ASP A 180 -17.37 -0.91 13.54
CA ASP A 180 -17.83 -0.27 14.78
C ASP A 180 -18.19 -1.24 15.91
N SER A 181 -17.67 -2.48 15.92
CA SER A 181 -17.66 -3.23 17.19
C SER A 181 -16.53 -2.68 18.06
N GLN A 182 -16.78 -1.58 18.76
CA GLN A 182 -15.86 -0.98 19.74
C GLN A 182 -15.51 -1.92 20.92
N GLY A 183 -16.16 -3.09 21.03
CA GLY A 183 -15.99 -4.02 22.15
C GLY A 183 -15.04 -5.19 21.92
N GLU A 184 -14.60 -5.50 20.70
CA GLU A 184 -13.71 -6.64 20.43
C GLU A 184 -12.72 -6.28 19.32
N PHE A 185 -11.42 -6.55 19.55
CA PHE A 185 -10.40 -6.49 18.50
C PHE A 185 -10.91 -7.27 17.27
N ALA A 186 -11.17 -6.54 16.18
CA ALA A 186 -11.53 -7.01 14.84
C ALA A 186 -12.18 -8.40 14.78
N SER A 187 -13.50 -8.49 14.95
CA SER A 187 -14.22 -9.72 14.63
C SER A 187 -14.58 -9.72 13.13
N LEU A 188 -13.73 -10.41 12.35
CA LEU A 188 -13.75 -10.61 10.88
C LEU A 188 -13.50 -9.35 10.03
N PRO A 189 -12.66 -9.43 8.99
CA PRO A 189 -12.75 -8.49 7.87
C PRO A 189 -14.16 -8.62 7.29
N ILE A 190 -14.86 -7.50 7.31
CA ILE A 190 -16.30 -7.43 7.20
C ILE A 190 -16.82 -8.03 5.89
N ALA A 191 -16.01 -8.06 4.84
CA ALA A 191 -16.28 -8.75 3.58
C ALA A 191 -16.68 -10.23 3.79
N ILE A 192 -15.99 -10.98 4.67
CA ILE A 192 -16.30 -12.40 4.91
C ILE A 192 -17.60 -12.56 5.72
N LYS A 193 -17.87 -11.70 6.71
CA LYS A 193 -19.17 -11.69 7.43
C LYS A 193 -20.33 -11.35 6.50
N ARG A 194 -20.13 -10.37 5.61
CA ARG A 194 -21.12 -9.92 4.61
C ARG A 194 -21.45 -11.00 3.59
N ASP A 195 -20.50 -11.86 3.23
CA ASP A 195 -20.77 -12.97 2.31
C ASP A 195 -21.37 -14.19 2.99
N LEU A 196 -20.90 -14.53 4.19
CA LEU A 196 -21.48 -15.59 5.02
C LEU A 196 -22.97 -15.33 5.27
N LYS A 197 -23.33 -14.06 5.48
CA LYS A 197 -24.70 -13.60 5.73
C LYS A 197 -24.88 -12.23 5.06
N ARG A 198 -25.14 -12.17 3.74
CA ARG A 198 -25.92 -11.03 3.17
C ARG A 198 -27.11 -10.94 4.09
N THR A 199 -27.11 -9.95 4.95
CA THR A 199 -28.23 -9.68 5.84
C THR A 199 -29.40 -9.11 5.04
N LEU A 200 -29.16 -8.70 3.79
CA LEU A 200 -30.14 -8.10 2.87
C LEU A 200 -30.17 -8.88 1.56
N ASP A 201 -31.26 -9.63 1.35
CA ASP A 201 -31.50 -10.40 0.13
C ASP A 201 -32.16 -9.53 -0.96
N ILE A 202 -31.56 -8.38 -1.27
CA ILE A 202 -32.01 -7.48 -2.34
C ILE A 202 -31.27 -7.87 -3.64
N PRO A 203 -31.96 -8.11 -4.77
CA PRO A 203 -31.31 -8.41 -6.04
C PRO A 203 -30.28 -7.35 -6.45
N THR A 204 -29.10 -7.79 -6.90
CA THR A 204 -28.01 -6.87 -7.28
C THR A 204 -28.41 -5.96 -8.44
N ALA A 205 -29.18 -6.47 -9.41
CA ALA A 205 -29.69 -5.67 -10.52
C ALA A 205 -30.57 -4.48 -10.05
N GLU A 206 -31.38 -4.68 -9.01
CA GLU A 206 -32.22 -3.61 -8.45
C GLU A 206 -31.37 -2.56 -7.72
N LEU A 207 -30.33 -2.99 -6.99
CA LEU A 207 -29.39 -2.08 -6.34
C LEU A 207 -28.60 -1.24 -7.36
N LEU A 208 -28.17 -1.84 -8.48
CA LEU A 208 -27.50 -1.13 -9.58
C LEU A 208 -28.44 -0.14 -10.26
N LYS A 209 -29.65 -0.59 -10.61
CA LYS A 209 -30.68 0.23 -11.27
C LYS A 209 -31.00 1.50 -10.47
N HIS A 210 -31.09 1.38 -9.15
CA HIS A 210 -31.33 2.52 -8.27
C HIS A 210 -30.05 3.27 -7.88
N GLY A 211 -28.88 2.84 -8.34
CA GLY A 211 -27.58 3.44 -8.04
C GLY A 211 -27.33 3.56 -6.54
N LEU A 212 -27.60 2.48 -5.80
CA LEU A 212 -27.33 2.35 -4.36
C LEU A 212 -25.99 1.67 -4.08
N ILE A 213 -25.46 0.97 -5.08
CA ILE A 213 -24.16 0.33 -5.06
C ILE A 213 -23.30 0.88 -6.19
N HIS A 214 -21.99 0.73 -6.06
CA HIS A 214 -21.06 1.11 -7.12
C HIS A 214 -21.32 0.30 -8.40
N ASN A 215 -21.11 0.92 -9.56
CA ASN A 215 -21.36 0.34 -10.88
C ASN A 215 -20.07 0.02 -11.67
N ARG A 216 -18.89 0.14 -11.05
CA ARG A 216 -17.63 -0.17 -11.75
C ARG A 216 -17.08 -1.51 -11.28
N LEU A 217 -16.95 -2.44 -12.23
CA LEU A 217 -16.54 -3.80 -11.92
C LEU A 217 -15.10 -3.86 -11.40
N ASP A 218 -14.17 -3.09 -11.96
CA ASP A 218 -12.79 -2.94 -11.46
C ASP A 218 -12.74 -2.64 -9.97
N TYR A 219 -13.53 -1.67 -9.53
CA TYR A 219 -13.55 -1.18 -8.16
C TYR A 219 -14.19 -2.20 -7.23
N ILE A 220 -15.34 -2.75 -7.64
CA ILE A 220 -16.06 -3.78 -6.89
C ILE A 220 -15.16 -5.00 -6.67
N PHE A 221 -14.50 -5.46 -7.75
CA PHE A 221 -13.61 -6.61 -7.70
C PHE A 221 -12.42 -6.37 -6.78
N ASN A 222 -11.71 -5.24 -6.95
CA ASN A 222 -10.49 -4.97 -6.19
C ASN A 222 -10.75 -4.86 -4.68
N GLU A 223 -11.80 -4.13 -4.27
CA GLU A 223 -12.16 -4.03 -2.85
C GLU A 223 -12.68 -5.35 -2.29
N TYR A 224 -13.43 -6.12 -3.09
CA TYR A 224 -13.87 -7.45 -2.70
C TYR A 224 -12.69 -8.39 -2.48
N ASN A 225 -11.78 -8.47 -3.45
CA ASN A 225 -10.57 -9.27 -3.39
C ASN A 225 -9.72 -8.86 -2.18
N HIS A 226 -9.47 -7.57 -2.01
CA HIS A 226 -8.74 -7.06 -0.85
C HIS A 226 -9.40 -7.43 0.47
N GLY A 227 -10.71 -7.21 0.61
CA GLY A 227 -11.46 -7.54 1.82
C GLY A 227 -11.44 -9.03 2.16
N VAL A 228 -11.59 -9.90 1.16
CA VAL A 228 -11.58 -11.36 1.32
C VAL A 228 -10.17 -11.88 1.64
N MET A 229 -9.14 -11.43 0.92
CA MET A 229 -7.75 -11.89 1.14
C MET A 229 -7.19 -11.36 2.47
N LYS A 230 -7.47 -10.11 2.81
CA LYS A 230 -7.21 -9.54 4.16
C LYS A 230 -7.95 -10.33 5.23
N GLY A 231 -9.20 -10.67 4.96
CA GLY A 231 -10.04 -11.65 5.66
C GLY A 231 -9.32 -12.92 6.05
N LEU A 232 -8.88 -13.61 5.01
CA LEU A 232 -8.27 -14.91 5.11
C LEU A 232 -6.95 -14.83 5.90
N GLU A 233 -6.09 -13.90 5.52
CA GLU A 233 -4.78 -13.71 6.16
C GLU A 233 -4.92 -13.37 7.65
N TRP A 234 -5.92 -12.55 8.02
CA TRP A 234 -6.16 -12.17 9.41
C TRP A 234 -6.60 -13.38 10.24
N ASN A 235 -7.54 -14.17 9.74
CA ASN A 235 -8.03 -15.36 10.43
C ASN A 235 -6.94 -16.42 10.57
N GLU A 236 -6.07 -16.56 9.58
CA GLU A 236 -4.94 -17.50 9.64
C GLU A 236 -3.95 -17.13 10.76
N ARG A 237 -3.63 -15.83 10.85
CA ARG A 237 -2.67 -15.32 11.84
C ARG A 237 -3.25 -15.29 13.25
N PHE A 238 -4.48 -14.80 13.39
CA PHE A 238 -5.04 -14.39 14.67
C PHE A 238 -6.29 -15.17 15.11
N GLY A 239 -6.88 -15.95 14.22
CA GLY A 239 -8.14 -16.65 14.46
C GLY A 239 -8.02 -17.84 15.40
N GLY A 240 -9.16 -18.21 15.99
CA GLY A 240 -9.33 -19.45 16.73
C GLY A 240 -10.72 -19.59 17.37
N TYR A 241 -11.01 -20.78 17.90
CA TYR A 241 -12.26 -21.03 18.61
C TYR A 241 -12.19 -20.62 20.07
N HIS A 242 -13.20 -19.87 20.52
CA HIS A 242 -13.45 -19.59 21.93
C HIS A 242 -14.91 -19.93 22.26
N LYS A 243 -15.12 -20.81 23.24
CA LYS A 243 -16.45 -21.27 23.68
C LYS A 243 -17.35 -21.71 22.52
N GLY A 244 -16.79 -22.46 21.57
CA GLY A 244 -17.52 -22.99 20.41
C GLY A 244 -17.81 -21.98 19.29
N THR A 245 -17.35 -20.74 19.41
CA THR A 245 -17.50 -19.69 18.38
C THR A 245 -16.15 -19.29 17.80
N TRP A 246 -16.07 -19.13 16.47
CA TRP A 246 -14.85 -18.64 15.83
C TRP A 246 -14.66 -17.15 16.11
N ARG A 247 -13.46 -16.78 16.58
CA ARG A 247 -13.05 -15.40 16.84
C ARG A 247 -11.80 -15.08 16.05
N SER A 248 -11.90 -14.13 15.12
CA SER A 248 -10.82 -13.78 14.18
C SER A 248 -9.58 -13.17 14.82
N SER A 249 -9.69 -12.58 16.01
CA SER A 249 -8.58 -11.94 16.71
C SER A 249 -8.25 -12.61 18.04
N LEU A 250 -8.63 -13.88 18.22
CA LEU A 250 -8.48 -14.58 19.49
C LEU A 250 -7.02 -14.62 19.95
N ARG A 251 -6.07 -14.97 19.07
CA ARG A 251 -4.65 -15.06 19.44
C ARG A 251 -4.08 -13.69 19.81
N LEU A 252 -4.53 -12.64 19.13
CA LEU A 252 -4.15 -11.26 19.44
C LEU A 252 -4.68 -10.86 20.83
N TYR A 253 -5.96 -11.12 21.10
CA TYR A 253 -6.58 -10.89 22.40
C TYR A 253 -5.85 -11.63 23.53
N ASN A 254 -5.61 -12.93 23.36
CA ASN A 254 -4.89 -13.75 24.34
C ASN A 254 -3.47 -13.24 24.58
N GLN A 255 -2.80 -12.77 23.52
CA GLN A 255 -1.45 -12.22 23.65
C GLN A 255 -1.46 -10.87 24.38
N MET A 256 -2.47 -10.02 24.15
CA MET A 256 -2.64 -8.77 24.91
C MET A 256 -2.97 -9.02 26.38
N GLU A 257 -3.81 -10.02 26.67
CA GLU A 257 -4.10 -10.44 28.05
C GLU A 257 -2.83 -10.99 28.73
N ALA A 258 -2.03 -11.79 28.02
CA ALA A 258 -0.73 -12.24 28.51
C ALA A 258 0.23 -11.06 28.79
N MET A 259 0.18 -9.99 28.00
CA MET A 259 0.95 -8.77 28.27
C MET A 259 0.48 -8.09 29.56
N ARG A 260 -0.84 -7.96 29.78
CA ARG A 260 -1.41 -7.44 31.04
C ARG A 260 -0.97 -8.27 32.24
N ASN A 261 -1.08 -9.59 32.15
CA ASN A 261 -0.66 -10.51 33.22
C ASN A 261 0.84 -10.46 33.53
N ARG A 262 1.66 -9.94 32.60
CA ARG A 262 3.11 -9.72 32.76
C ARG A 262 3.47 -8.30 33.21
N GLY A 263 2.49 -7.52 33.67
CA GLY A 263 2.70 -6.20 34.25
C GLY A 263 2.62 -5.03 33.26
N ALA A 264 2.04 -5.21 32.07
CA ALA A 264 1.73 -4.09 31.19
C ALA A 264 0.62 -3.22 31.81
N ASN A 265 0.87 -1.92 31.95
CA ASN A 265 -0.13 -0.98 32.46
C ASN A 265 -1.14 -0.58 31.36
N GLU A 266 -2.27 0.02 31.75
CA GLU A 266 -3.33 0.40 30.78
C GLU A 266 -2.86 1.44 29.74
N GLU A 267 -1.95 2.35 30.10
CA GLU A 267 -1.38 3.31 29.14
C GLU A 267 -0.50 2.62 28.08
N GLN A 268 0.20 1.55 28.46
CA GLN A 268 0.99 0.73 27.53
C GLN A 268 0.07 -0.05 26.59
N ILE A 269 -1.01 -0.64 27.11
CA ILE A 269 -1.99 -1.34 26.29
C ILE A 269 -2.71 -0.37 25.35
N ASP A 270 -3.11 0.82 25.81
CA ASP A 270 -3.73 1.85 24.96
C ASP A 270 -2.79 2.32 23.83
N ARG A 271 -1.52 2.58 24.13
CA ARG A 271 -0.52 2.93 23.10
C ARG A 271 -0.35 1.82 22.07
N PHE A 272 -0.32 0.57 22.54
CA PHE A 272 -0.24 -0.59 21.67
C PHE A 272 -1.50 -0.74 20.79
N ASN A 273 -2.69 -0.46 21.35
CA ASN A 273 -3.94 -0.45 20.60
C ASN A 273 -3.95 0.63 19.52
N LYS A 274 -3.51 1.86 19.86
CA LYS A 274 -3.39 2.96 18.90
C LYS A 274 -2.38 2.63 17.79
N ALA A 275 -1.29 1.96 18.14
CA ALA A 275 -0.31 1.44 17.18
C ALA A 275 -0.95 0.42 16.21
N LEU A 276 -1.71 -0.55 16.71
CA LEU A 276 -2.44 -1.49 15.86
C LEU A 276 -3.50 -0.80 15.01
N MET A 277 -4.29 0.12 15.59
CA MET A 277 -5.26 0.92 14.84
C MET A 277 -4.61 1.77 13.75
N SER A 278 -3.38 2.26 13.96
CA SER A 278 -2.65 2.97 12.91
C SER A 278 -2.25 2.06 11.75
N ILE A 279 -1.76 0.85 12.04
CA ILE A 279 -1.44 -0.15 11.00
C ILE A 279 -2.72 -0.59 10.26
N GLU A 280 -3.83 -0.74 10.98
CA GLU A 280 -5.13 -1.11 10.40
C GLU A 280 -5.79 0.03 9.59
N GLY A 281 -5.27 1.27 9.66
CA GLY A 281 -5.88 2.45 9.04
C GLY A 281 -7.16 2.94 9.75
N ARG A 282 -7.39 2.51 10.99
CA ARG A 282 -8.60 2.82 11.77
C ARG A 282 -8.44 4.00 12.72
N LEU A 283 -7.21 4.45 12.94
CA LEU A 283 -6.93 5.57 13.82
C LEU A 283 -7.58 6.85 13.28
N GLY A 284 -8.34 7.55 14.13
CA GLY A 284 -8.99 8.82 13.78
C GLY A 284 -10.17 8.74 12.81
N LEU A 285 -10.73 7.54 12.55
CA LEU A 285 -11.94 7.37 11.73
C LEU A 285 -13.15 8.18 12.24
N ASN A 286 -13.16 8.55 13.53
CA ASN A 286 -14.17 9.40 14.16
C ASN A 286 -14.11 10.89 13.76
N MET A 287 -13.23 11.28 12.85
CA MET A 287 -13.13 12.66 12.37
C MET A 287 -14.37 13.08 11.56
N ASN A 288 -14.89 14.29 11.84
CA ASN A 288 -16.05 14.88 11.15
C ASN A 288 -15.90 14.82 9.61
N ASN A 289 -16.98 14.42 8.93
CA ASN A 289 -17.00 14.25 7.48
C ASN A 289 -16.71 15.54 6.70
N HIS A 290 -17.17 16.70 7.18
CA HIS A 290 -16.88 17.98 6.53
C HIS A 290 -15.38 18.29 6.55
N TRP A 291 -14.75 18.18 7.73
CA TRP A 291 -13.33 18.43 7.89
C TRP A 291 -12.48 17.47 7.05
N TYR A 292 -12.85 16.19 6.99
CA TYR A 292 -12.20 15.20 6.12
C TYR A 292 -12.27 15.55 4.65
N LYS A 293 -13.46 15.93 4.16
CA LYS A 293 -13.63 16.33 2.75
C LYS A 293 -12.79 17.57 2.41
N SER A 294 -12.81 18.58 3.27
CA SER A 294 -12.03 19.81 3.10
C SER A 294 -10.53 19.52 3.08
N GLN A 295 -10.04 18.75 4.05
CA GLN A 295 -8.62 18.38 4.12
C GLN A 295 -8.18 17.56 2.91
N GLY A 296 -9.00 16.60 2.48
CA GLY A 296 -8.75 15.80 1.28
C GLY A 296 -8.62 16.65 0.03
N TRP A 297 -9.48 17.66 -0.15
CA TRP A 297 -9.37 18.61 -1.26
C TRP A 297 -8.10 19.46 -1.19
N VAL A 298 -7.76 20.00 -0.01
CA VAL A 298 -6.53 20.79 0.17
C VAL A 298 -5.31 19.95 -0.18
N LEU A 299 -5.23 18.72 0.33
CA LEU A 299 -4.14 17.80 0.03
C LEU A 299 -4.06 17.47 -1.47
N THR A 300 -5.21 17.36 -2.13
CA THR A 300 -5.30 17.15 -3.57
C THR A 300 -4.74 18.34 -4.34
N VAL A 301 -5.14 19.56 -4.01
CA VAL A 301 -4.58 20.77 -4.63
C VAL A 301 -3.07 20.88 -4.40
N VAL A 302 -2.60 20.58 -3.18
CA VAL A 302 -1.17 20.53 -2.87
C VAL A 302 -0.44 19.52 -3.76
N ASN A 303 -1.01 18.33 -3.97
CA ASN A 303 -0.42 17.30 -4.84
C ASN A 303 -0.24 17.81 -6.27
N TRP A 304 -1.25 18.46 -6.82
CA TRP A 304 -1.19 19.06 -8.15
C TRP A 304 -0.19 20.21 -8.27
N ILE A 305 0.11 20.91 -7.17
CA ILE A 305 1.13 21.98 -7.15
C ILE A 305 2.55 21.41 -6.99
N VAL A 306 2.73 20.34 -6.21
CA VAL A 306 4.06 19.88 -5.79
C VAL A 306 4.56 18.66 -6.56
N LEU A 307 3.66 17.73 -6.89
CA LEU A 307 4.00 16.43 -7.45
C LEU A 307 4.09 16.29 -9.00
N PRO A 308 3.83 17.31 -9.84
CA PRO A 308 3.99 17.14 -11.29
C PRO A 308 5.37 16.67 -11.74
N LEU A 309 6.42 17.10 -11.04
CA LEU A 309 7.81 16.69 -11.30
C LEU A 309 8.35 15.75 -10.20
N ALA A 310 7.49 15.11 -9.40
CA ALA A 310 7.90 14.25 -8.29
C ALA A 310 8.79 13.07 -8.73
N LEU A 311 8.56 12.55 -9.94
CA LEU A 311 9.36 11.47 -10.52
C LEU A 311 10.87 11.77 -10.47
N THR A 312 11.25 13.01 -10.73
CA THR A 312 12.66 13.43 -10.72
C THR A 312 13.30 13.32 -9.33
N ALA A 313 12.50 13.47 -8.26
CA ALA A 313 12.96 13.36 -6.89
C ALA A 313 13.04 11.90 -6.38
N GLN A 314 12.46 10.93 -7.12
CA GLN A 314 12.47 9.51 -6.75
C GLN A 314 13.69 8.73 -7.29
N LEU A 315 14.53 9.35 -8.13
CA LEU A 315 15.71 8.66 -8.66
C LEU A 315 16.64 8.10 -7.57
N PRO A 316 16.90 8.80 -6.44
CA PRO A 316 17.65 8.24 -5.32
C PRO A 316 17.09 6.92 -4.77
N ASP A 317 15.78 6.66 -4.92
CA ASP A 317 15.13 5.45 -4.40
C ASP A 317 15.61 4.18 -5.14
N LEU A 318 16.18 4.34 -6.34
CA LEU A 318 16.83 3.24 -7.09
C LEU A 318 18.10 2.72 -6.40
N ALA A 319 18.68 3.48 -5.47
CA ALA A 319 19.81 3.01 -4.67
C ALA A 319 19.39 1.97 -3.62
N GLY A 320 18.11 1.91 -3.25
CA GLY A 320 17.64 1.02 -2.19
C GLY A 320 17.93 -0.45 -2.45
N PRO A 321 17.62 -1.01 -3.64
CA PRO A 321 18.04 -2.37 -4.01
C PRO A 321 19.55 -2.60 -3.97
N LEU A 322 20.37 -1.58 -4.30
CA LEU A 322 21.83 -1.68 -4.23
C LEU A 322 22.30 -1.80 -2.79
N VAL A 323 21.76 -0.97 -1.90
CA VAL A 323 22.05 -0.96 -0.47
C VAL A 323 21.58 -2.27 0.16
N ARG A 324 20.40 -2.78 -0.21
CA ARG A 324 19.87 -4.04 0.33
C ARG A 324 20.62 -5.26 -0.18
N GLY A 325 21.06 -5.22 -1.42
CA GLY A 325 21.72 -6.31 -2.13
C GLY A 325 23.25 -6.26 -2.14
N ASP A 326 23.90 -5.26 -1.54
CA ASP A 326 25.35 -5.03 -1.67
C ASP A 326 25.84 -5.13 -3.13
N ALA A 327 25.08 -4.52 -4.04
CA ALA A 327 25.28 -4.59 -5.48
C ALA A 327 25.66 -3.22 -6.06
N THR A 328 26.35 -3.21 -7.19
CA THR A 328 26.66 -1.96 -7.92
C THR A 328 25.57 -1.63 -8.94
N MET A 329 25.43 -0.34 -9.32
CA MET A 329 24.50 0.07 -10.38
C MET A 329 24.74 -0.65 -11.71
N LYS A 330 26.00 -0.95 -12.03
CA LYS A 330 26.37 -1.67 -13.25
C LYS A 330 25.86 -3.11 -13.24
N GLU A 331 25.99 -3.80 -12.11
CA GLU A 331 25.45 -5.16 -11.92
C GLU A 331 23.94 -5.16 -12.01
N ALA A 332 23.28 -4.24 -11.30
CA ALA A 332 21.83 -4.06 -11.33
C ALA A 332 21.30 -3.87 -12.76
N TRP A 333 21.87 -2.91 -13.49
CA TRP A 333 21.45 -2.59 -14.85
C TRP A 333 21.76 -3.72 -15.85
N GLY A 334 22.92 -4.37 -15.69
CA GLY A 334 23.33 -5.51 -16.51
C GLY A 334 22.41 -6.71 -16.36
N GLY A 335 22.08 -7.07 -15.12
CA GLY A 335 21.19 -8.19 -14.85
C GLY A 335 19.72 -7.90 -15.17
N MET A 336 19.27 -6.66 -14.98
CA MET A 336 17.96 -6.21 -15.47
C MET A 336 17.89 -6.35 -17.00
N LYS A 337 18.85 -5.80 -17.74
CA LYS A 337 18.94 -6.00 -19.21
C LYS A 337 19.01 -7.47 -19.60
N GLY A 338 19.73 -8.29 -18.83
CA GLY A 338 19.81 -9.72 -18.99
C GLY A 338 18.43 -10.39 -18.89
N ALA A 339 17.72 -10.13 -17.79
CA ALA A 339 16.36 -10.62 -17.54
C ALA A 339 15.39 -10.20 -18.66
N PHE A 340 15.36 -8.90 -19.01
CA PHE A 340 14.54 -8.40 -20.11
C PHE A 340 14.93 -9.02 -21.47
N LYS A 341 16.21 -9.29 -21.73
CA LYS A 341 16.67 -9.94 -22.97
C LYS A 341 16.32 -11.42 -23.02
N SER A 342 16.43 -12.16 -21.92
CA SER A 342 15.97 -13.56 -21.83
C SER A 342 14.46 -13.66 -22.00
N MET A 343 13.71 -12.70 -21.44
CA MET A 343 12.26 -12.58 -21.61
C MET A 343 11.84 -12.11 -22.99
N ARG A 344 12.70 -11.44 -23.77
CA ARG A 344 12.36 -11.12 -25.17
C ARG A 344 12.17 -12.39 -26.02
N LYS A 345 12.62 -13.55 -25.55
CA LYS A 345 12.36 -14.87 -26.16
C LYS A 345 11.03 -15.50 -25.69
N ASP A 346 10.55 -15.17 -24.49
CA ASP A 346 9.26 -15.56 -23.90
C ASP A 346 8.55 -14.31 -23.33
N ARG A 347 7.63 -13.76 -24.12
CA ARG A 347 7.28 -12.33 -24.26
C ARG A 347 7.11 -11.46 -22.99
N THR A 348 6.90 -11.99 -21.79
CA THR A 348 6.59 -11.20 -20.56
C THR A 348 6.90 -11.89 -19.21
N ALA A 349 7.75 -12.92 -19.14
CA ALA A 349 7.89 -13.79 -17.93
C ALA A 349 8.15 -13.12 -16.54
N LEU A 350 9.15 -12.23 -16.37
CA LEU A 350 9.39 -11.55 -15.07
C LEU A 350 8.23 -10.64 -14.67
N GLU A 351 7.62 -9.98 -15.65
CA GLU A 351 6.50 -9.07 -15.43
C GLU A 351 5.26 -9.85 -15.04
N ASP A 352 4.93 -10.90 -15.79
CA ASP A 352 3.89 -11.87 -15.43
C ASP A 352 4.13 -12.43 -14.02
N THR A 353 5.33 -12.93 -13.74
CA THR A 353 5.67 -13.49 -12.41
C THR A 353 5.47 -12.43 -11.32
N ALA A 354 5.99 -11.22 -11.54
CA ALA A 354 5.85 -10.14 -10.58
C ALA A 354 4.38 -9.74 -10.38
N GLU A 355 3.53 -9.81 -11.39
CA GLU A 355 2.09 -9.58 -11.28
C GLU A 355 1.41 -10.71 -10.50
N TRP A 356 1.62 -11.98 -10.89
CA TRP A 356 1.05 -13.15 -10.22
C TRP A 356 1.37 -13.18 -8.71
N TRP A 357 2.60 -12.79 -8.35
CA TRP A 357 3.07 -12.75 -6.97
C TRP A 357 2.70 -11.46 -6.21
N GLY A 358 1.91 -10.56 -6.81
CA GLY A 358 1.49 -9.32 -6.17
C GLY A 358 2.60 -8.29 -6.01
N ILE A 359 3.74 -8.46 -6.69
CA ILE A 359 4.87 -7.54 -6.60
C ILE A 359 4.56 -6.26 -7.38
N VAL A 360 4.09 -6.35 -8.63
CA VAL A 360 3.89 -5.18 -9.51
C VAL A 360 2.48 -5.01 -10.07
N THR A 361 1.49 -5.70 -9.50
CA THR A 361 0.09 -5.52 -9.87
C THR A 361 -0.30 -4.05 -9.80
N GLU A 362 -1.13 -3.61 -10.75
CA GLU A 362 -1.58 -2.22 -10.86
C GLU A 362 -2.17 -1.70 -9.54
N HIS A 363 -2.98 -2.52 -8.85
CA HIS A 363 -3.56 -2.17 -7.57
C HIS A 363 -2.51 -1.92 -6.49
N ASN A 364 -1.53 -2.83 -6.31
CA ASN A 364 -0.49 -2.64 -5.30
C ASN A 364 0.41 -1.44 -5.60
N VAL A 365 0.70 -1.16 -6.88
CA VAL A 365 1.44 0.05 -7.28
C VAL A 365 0.64 1.31 -6.96
N LYS A 366 -0.65 1.35 -7.32
CA LYS A 366 -1.55 2.47 -6.97
C LYS A 366 -1.66 2.64 -5.46
N HIS A 367 -1.86 1.56 -4.71
CA HIS A 367 -1.98 1.59 -3.25
C HIS A 367 -0.69 2.12 -2.59
N ALA A 368 0.48 1.69 -3.07
CA ALA A 368 1.75 2.21 -2.57
C ALA A 368 1.91 3.72 -2.82
N ILE A 369 1.52 4.22 -3.99
CA ILE A 369 1.49 5.66 -4.31
C ILE A 369 0.45 6.38 -3.43
N GLN A 370 -0.69 5.74 -3.19
CA GLN A 370 -1.75 6.30 -2.37
C GLN A 370 -1.29 6.50 -0.92
N GLU A 371 -0.63 5.52 -0.32
CA GLU A 371 -0.02 5.64 1.02
C GLU A 371 1.05 6.73 1.05
N GLN A 372 1.96 6.74 0.05
CA GLN A 372 3.04 7.71 -0.09
C GLN A 372 2.62 9.18 -0.08
N TYR A 373 1.37 9.47 -0.46
CA TYR A 373 0.87 10.84 -0.61
C TYR A 373 -0.46 11.06 0.12
N GLU A 374 -0.72 10.27 1.17
CA GLU A 374 -1.88 10.42 2.07
C GLU A 374 -3.26 10.34 1.38
N HIS A 375 -3.36 9.60 0.27
CA HIS A 375 -4.61 9.44 -0.49
C HIS A 375 -5.67 8.67 0.25
N GLY A 376 -5.29 7.80 1.19
CA GLY A 376 -6.22 7.10 2.08
C GLY A 376 -7.09 8.04 2.92
N PHE A 377 -6.71 9.33 3.01
CA PHE A 377 -7.47 10.36 3.71
C PHE A 377 -8.24 11.31 2.78
N MET A 378 -8.29 11.01 1.49
CA MET A 378 -9.08 11.75 0.51
C MET A 378 -10.43 11.07 0.30
N PHE A 379 -11.43 11.85 -0.11
CA PHE A 379 -12.72 11.30 -0.54
C PHE A 379 -12.66 10.89 -2.03
N PRO A 380 -13.59 10.04 -2.52
CA PRO A 380 -13.40 9.35 -3.80
C PRO A 380 -13.16 10.23 -5.04
N LYS A 381 -13.79 11.41 -5.16
CA LYS A 381 -13.55 12.27 -6.34
C LYS A 381 -12.15 12.91 -6.31
N ALA A 382 -11.67 13.32 -5.14
CA ALA A 382 -10.33 13.85 -4.96
C ALA A 382 -9.25 12.79 -5.25
N GLN A 383 -9.46 11.55 -4.76
CA GLN A 383 -8.58 10.42 -5.08
C GLN A 383 -8.47 10.22 -6.60
N ARG A 384 -9.60 10.16 -7.31
CA ARG A 384 -9.62 9.99 -8.77
C ARG A 384 -8.89 11.11 -9.51
N TRP A 385 -8.95 12.35 -9.00
CA TRP A 385 -8.26 13.47 -9.62
C TRP A 385 -6.74 13.34 -9.46
N ASN A 386 -6.23 12.93 -8.29
CA ASN A 386 -4.79 12.64 -8.14
C ASN A 386 -4.33 11.37 -8.84
N ASP A 387 -5.15 10.32 -8.92
CA ASP A 387 -4.80 9.11 -9.67
C ASP A 387 -4.45 9.46 -11.13
N ARG A 388 -5.12 10.48 -11.71
CA ARG A 388 -4.76 11.02 -13.02
C ARG A 388 -3.38 11.68 -13.01
N LEU A 389 -3.09 12.55 -12.04
CA LEU A 389 -1.77 13.18 -11.90
C LEU A 389 -0.65 12.13 -11.88
N PHE A 390 -0.80 11.06 -11.11
CA PHE A 390 0.23 10.00 -10.99
C PHE A 390 0.38 9.12 -12.23
N ARG A 391 -0.68 8.96 -13.02
CA ARG A 391 -0.57 8.35 -14.35
C ARG A 391 0.19 9.27 -15.29
N TYR A 392 -0.17 10.56 -15.32
CA TYR A 392 0.41 11.52 -16.26
C TYR A 392 1.87 11.85 -15.97
N ASN A 393 2.27 11.97 -14.71
CA ASN A 393 3.66 12.27 -14.35
C ASN A 393 4.58 11.04 -14.36
N GLY A 394 4.07 9.87 -14.75
CA GLY A 394 4.85 8.64 -14.92
C GLY A 394 5.23 7.91 -13.61
N MET A 395 4.70 8.33 -12.47
CA MET A 395 5.02 7.74 -11.16
C MET A 395 4.60 6.27 -11.04
N GLN A 396 3.46 5.90 -11.62
CA GLN A 396 3.02 4.49 -11.65
C GLN A 396 4.01 3.62 -12.45
N SER A 397 4.40 4.07 -13.64
CA SER A 397 5.37 3.36 -14.48
C SER A 397 6.75 3.26 -13.82
N PHE A 398 7.21 4.32 -13.15
CA PHE A 398 8.48 4.31 -12.45
C PHE A 398 8.45 3.41 -11.21
N THR A 399 7.36 3.41 -10.45
CA THR A 399 7.19 2.51 -9.30
C THR A 399 7.16 1.05 -9.74
N ARG A 400 6.47 0.74 -10.85
CA ARG A 400 6.50 -0.60 -11.48
C ARG A 400 7.93 -0.97 -11.90
N PHE A 401 8.62 -0.06 -12.58
CA PHE A 401 10.00 -0.24 -13.03
C PHE A 401 10.98 -0.49 -11.87
N SER A 402 10.93 0.31 -10.81
CA SER A 402 11.83 0.15 -9.65
C SER A 402 11.60 -1.17 -8.93
N ARG A 403 10.34 -1.63 -8.84
CA ARG A 403 9.97 -2.96 -8.29
C ARG A 403 10.47 -4.11 -9.17
N LEU A 404 10.35 -4.01 -10.49
CA LEU A 404 10.93 -5.01 -11.41
C LEU A 404 12.47 -5.03 -11.35
N MET A 405 13.11 -3.87 -11.26
CA MET A 405 14.56 -3.77 -11.07
C MET A 405 14.98 -4.45 -9.77
N ALA A 406 14.30 -4.14 -8.66
CA ALA A 406 14.57 -4.75 -7.37
C ALA A 406 14.35 -6.26 -7.39
N LEU A 407 13.34 -6.76 -8.11
CA LEU A 407 13.10 -8.20 -8.26
C LEU A 407 14.24 -8.88 -9.03
N SER A 408 14.62 -8.32 -10.17
CA SER A 408 15.74 -8.82 -10.99
C SER A 408 17.07 -8.79 -10.23
N MET A 409 17.30 -7.77 -9.42
CA MET A 409 18.46 -7.71 -8.53
C MET A 409 18.37 -8.74 -7.42
N GLY A 410 17.20 -8.88 -6.80
CA GLY A 410 16.88 -9.86 -5.76
C GLY A 410 17.27 -11.27 -6.19
N GLU A 411 16.90 -11.67 -7.41
CA GLU A 411 17.29 -12.97 -7.97
C GLU A 411 18.81 -13.16 -8.03
N GLN A 412 19.54 -12.15 -8.53
CA GLN A 412 21.00 -12.22 -8.66
C GLN A 412 21.69 -12.26 -7.31
N VAL A 413 21.28 -11.42 -6.37
CA VAL A 413 21.90 -11.37 -5.04
C VAL A 413 21.55 -12.61 -4.23
N LEU A 414 20.35 -13.16 -4.38
CA LEU A 414 19.96 -14.41 -3.73
C LEU A 414 20.81 -15.58 -4.24
N THR A 415 20.99 -15.67 -5.57
CA THR A 415 21.88 -16.65 -6.20
C THR A 415 23.33 -16.49 -5.73
N ARG A 416 23.81 -15.23 -5.63
CA ARG A 416 25.16 -14.92 -5.14
C ARG A 416 25.33 -15.30 -3.67
N TRP A 417 24.39 -14.94 -2.79
CA TRP A 417 24.44 -15.29 -1.37
C TRP A 417 24.40 -16.79 -1.13
N ALA A 418 23.62 -17.54 -1.91
CA ALA A 418 23.66 -19.00 -1.87
C ALA A 418 25.04 -19.54 -2.26
N LYS A 419 25.62 -19.05 -3.35
CA LYS A 419 26.97 -19.43 -3.81
C LYS A 419 28.06 -19.09 -2.78
N ASP A 420 27.99 -17.91 -2.19
CA ASP A 420 28.97 -17.40 -1.22
C ASP A 420 28.78 -18.01 0.18
N GLY A 421 27.67 -18.73 0.43
CA GLY A 421 27.34 -19.29 1.74
C GLY A 421 26.94 -18.25 2.78
N ASP A 422 26.38 -17.12 2.34
CA ASP A 422 25.95 -16.01 3.21
C ASP A 422 24.61 -16.35 3.89
N THR A 423 24.68 -17.20 4.92
CA THR A 423 23.52 -17.66 5.68
C THR A 423 22.79 -16.51 6.37
N VAL A 424 23.51 -15.47 6.81
CA VAL A 424 22.91 -14.33 7.51
C VAL A 424 21.94 -13.57 6.61
N ASN A 425 22.34 -13.27 5.37
CA ASN A 425 21.46 -12.57 4.43
C ASN A 425 20.32 -13.47 3.93
N LEU A 426 20.55 -14.77 3.72
CA LEU A 426 19.50 -15.73 3.34
C LEU A 426 18.44 -15.88 4.45
N GLU A 427 18.88 -16.10 5.70
CA GLU A 427 18.00 -16.21 6.86
C GLU A 427 17.23 -14.91 7.12
N SER A 428 17.79 -13.76 6.76
CA SER A 428 17.07 -12.49 6.85
C SER A 428 15.86 -12.40 5.91
N LEU A 429 15.88 -13.15 4.80
CA LEU A 429 14.76 -13.27 3.87
C LEU A 429 13.86 -14.49 4.15
N GLY A 430 14.23 -15.33 5.12
CA GLY A 430 13.45 -16.51 5.50
C GLY A 430 13.69 -17.73 4.62
N VAL A 431 14.82 -17.79 3.92
CA VAL A 431 15.23 -18.93 3.09
C VAL A 431 16.59 -19.47 3.49
N THR A 432 16.83 -20.74 3.17
CA THR A 432 18.11 -21.41 3.37
C THR A 432 18.89 -21.55 2.06
N LYS A 433 20.21 -21.76 2.16
CA LYS A 433 21.04 -22.07 1.00
C LYS A 433 20.52 -23.28 0.21
N VAL A 434 20.08 -24.33 0.91
CA VAL A 434 19.57 -25.56 0.29
C VAL A 434 18.33 -25.30 -0.55
N GLU A 435 17.40 -24.47 -0.05
CA GLU A 435 16.19 -24.11 -0.78
C GLU A 435 16.51 -23.29 -2.05
N VAL A 436 17.46 -22.35 -1.96
CA VAL A 436 17.89 -21.55 -3.11
C VAL A 436 18.66 -22.38 -4.13
N ASP A 437 19.59 -23.24 -3.70
CA ASP A 437 20.36 -24.12 -4.57
C ASP A 437 19.44 -25.07 -5.34
N LYS A 438 18.42 -25.62 -4.66
CA LYS A 438 17.40 -26.46 -5.30
C LYS A 438 16.62 -25.68 -6.35
N TRP A 439 16.15 -24.48 -6.02
CA TRP A 439 15.45 -23.62 -6.97
C TRP A 439 16.30 -23.29 -8.21
N ILE A 440 17.61 -23.05 -8.03
CA ILE A 440 18.55 -22.86 -9.13
C ILE A 440 18.70 -24.13 -9.97
N ALA A 441 18.83 -25.29 -9.32
CA ALA A 441 18.97 -26.59 -9.98
C ALA A 441 17.72 -26.96 -10.79
N ASP A 442 16.54 -26.58 -10.30
CA ASP A 442 15.25 -26.77 -10.98
C ASP A 442 15.03 -25.78 -12.14
N GLY A 443 16.03 -24.97 -12.48
CA GLY A 443 15.97 -24.03 -13.60
C GLY A 443 15.27 -22.71 -13.27
N LYS A 444 15.16 -22.36 -11.97
CA LYS A 444 14.50 -21.15 -11.47
C LYS A 444 13.05 -21.03 -11.93
N PRO A 445 12.18 -22.01 -11.59
CA PRO A 445 10.78 -21.94 -11.96
C PRO A 445 10.13 -20.64 -11.47
N GLN A 446 9.19 -20.14 -12.27
CA GLN A 446 8.47 -18.88 -12.07
C GLN A 446 6.95 -19.09 -12.22
N SER A 447 6.46 -20.17 -11.63
CA SER A 447 5.06 -20.55 -11.59
C SER A 447 4.24 -19.50 -10.84
N ARG A 448 2.96 -19.40 -11.19
CA ARG A 448 2.00 -18.62 -10.40
C ARG A 448 1.80 -19.23 -9.00
N PRO A 449 1.38 -18.44 -7.99
CA PRO A 449 1.31 -18.90 -6.61
C PRO A 449 0.54 -20.21 -6.38
N SER A 450 -0.58 -20.43 -7.09
CA SER A 450 -1.39 -21.65 -6.97
C SER A 450 -0.75 -22.92 -7.53
N GLU A 451 0.26 -22.80 -8.39
CA GLU A 451 0.97 -23.91 -9.04
C GLU A 451 2.39 -24.11 -8.52
N ALA A 452 2.92 -23.10 -7.82
CA ALA A 452 4.27 -23.11 -7.28
C ALA A 452 4.46 -24.22 -6.24
N SER A 453 5.60 -24.91 -6.32
CA SER A 453 6.00 -25.85 -5.27
C SER A 453 6.27 -25.12 -3.94
N GLU A 454 6.30 -25.84 -2.82
CA GLU A 454 6.62 -25.23 -1.51
C GLU A 454 8.01 -24.53 -1.52
N GLY A 455 9.01 -25.16 -2.14
CA GLY A 455 10.36 -24.59 -2.24
C GLY A 455 10.40 -23.33 -3.09
N GLU A 456 9.75 -23.37 -4.26
CA GLU A 456 9.60 -22.19 -5.12
C GLU A 456 8.85 -21.06 -4.41
N THR A 457 7.79 -21.40 -3.67
CA THR A 457 7.01 -20.43 -2.89
C THR A 457 7.89 -19.69 -1.90
N LYS A 458 8.74 -20.41 -1.14
CA LYS A 458 9.66 -19.77 -0.19
C LYS A 458 10.65 -18.84 -0.88
N VAL A 459 11.19 -19.23 -2.04
CA VAL A 459 12.11 -18.38 -2.80
C VAL A 459 11.40 -17.13 -3.34
N MET A 460 10.19 -17.27 -3.89
CA MET A 460 9.41 -16.13 -4.37
C MET A 460 8.99 -15.20 -3.23
N GLU A 461 8.65 -15.75 -2.05
CA GLU A 461 8.39 -14.93 -0.86
C GLU A 461 9.63 -14.17 -0.39
N ALA A 462 10.81 -14.78 -0.44
CA ALA A 462 12.09 -14.13 -0.15
C ALA A 462 12.39 -13.01 -1.15
N LEU A 463 12.10 -13.20 -2.44
CA LEU A 463 12.24 -12.18 -3.47
C LEU A 463 11.25 -11.02 -3.28
N SER A 464 9.97 -11.30 -3.03
CA SER A 464 8.99 -10.25 -2.71
C SER A 464 9.42 -9.45 -1.49
N ARG A 465 9.93 -10.13 -0.45
CA ARG A 465 10.46 -9.47 0.74
C ARG A 465 11.69 -8.62 0.43
N PHE A 466 12.60 -9.10 -0.41
CA PHE A 466 13.74 -8.30 -0.87
C PHE A 466 13.28 -7.03 -1.56
N VAL A 467 12.30 -7.11 -2.46
CA VAL A 467 11.73 -5.95 -3.17
C VAL A 467 11.15 -4.94 -2.17
N ASP A 468 10.35 -5.40 -1.22
CA ASP A 468 9.73 -4.53 -0.22
C ASP A 468 10.74 -3.94 0.77
N GLU A 469 11.82 -4.66 1.11
CA GLU A 469 12.90 -4.13 1.96
C GLU A 469 13.84 -3.15 1.22
N SER A 470 13.78 -3.14 -0.11
CA SER A 470 14.65 -2.37 -0.99
C SER A 470 14.02 -1.07 -1.47
N ILE A 471 12.68 -0.97 -1.50
CA ILE A 471 11.99 0.17 -2.09
C ILE A 471 11.35 1.00 -0.99
N LEU A 472 11.47 2.32 -1.12
CA LEU A 472 10.83 3.24 -0.18
C LEU A 472 9.32 3.18 -0.35
N ARG A 473 8.66 2.59 0.65
CA ARG A 473 7.21 2.62 0.80
C ARG A 473 6.87 3.23 2.15
N PRO A 474 6.74 4.56 2.21
CA PRO A 474 6.08 5.22 3.33
C PRO A 474 4.74 4.56 3.62
N ASP A 475 4.62 4.03 4.83
CA ASP A 475 3.40 3.39 5.32
C ASP A 475 3.19 3.75 6.80
N ALA A 476 2.09 3.24 7.39
CA ALA A 476 1.76 3.47 8.79
C ALA A 476 2.82 2.95 9.78
N THR A 477 3.66 1.99 9.39
CA THR A 477 4.76 1.49 10.21
C THR A 477 5.96 2.42 10.20
N GLN A 478 6.14 3.23 9.15
CA GLN A 478 7.32 4.10 9.04
C GLN A 478 7.13 5.49 9.63
N ARG A 479 5.94 5.77 10.18
CA ARG A 479 5.58 7.06 10.79
C ARG A 479 5.25 6.96 12.29
N PRO A 480 5.28 8.06 13.05
CA PRO A 480 4.73 8.11 14.39
C PRO A 480 3.23 7.79 14.40
N VAL A 481 2.72 7.20 15.48
CA VAL A 481 1.30 6.83 15.62
C VAL A 481 0.37 8.01 15.35
N TRP A 482 0.66 9.19 15.89
CA TRP A 482 -0.19 10.38 15.72
C TRP A 482 -0.29 10.82 14.26
N ALA A 483 0.76 10.59 13.46
CA ALA A 483 0.78 10.95 12.04
C ALA A 483 -0.09 10.02 11.19
N SER A 484 -0.54 8.89 11.76
CA SER A 484 -1.52 8.01 11.11
C SER A 484 -2.97 8.42 11.36
N ASP A 485 -3.22 9.45 12.18
CA ASP A 485 -4.55 10.04 12.31
C ASP A 485 -4.78 11.04 11.16
N PRO A 486 -5.89 10.93 10.41
CA PRO A 486 -6.21 11.80 9.27
C PRO A 486 -6.11 13.30 9.61
N ARG A 487 -6.41 13.70 10.85
CA ARG A 487 -6.33 15.10 11.30
C ARG A 487 -4.97 15.74 11.03
N PHE A 488 -3.90 14.94 10.98
CA PHE A 488 -2.53 15.42 10.79
C PHE A 488 -1.96 15.12 9.39
N ALA A 489 -2.77 14.61 8.45
CA ALA A 489 -2.33 14.23 7.11
C ALA A 489 -1.57 15.35 6.38
N LEU A 490 -2.07 16.60 6.43
CA LEU A 490 -1.40 17.75 5.80
C LEU A 490 -0.02 18.04 6.39
N ILE A 491 0.16 17.84 7.70
CA ILE A 491 1.44 18.06 8.39
C ILE A 491 2.43 16.95 8.05
N TRP A 492 1.93 15.73 7.87
CA TRP A 492 2.77 14.56 7.66
C TRP A 492 3.12 14.30 6.18
N HIS A 493 2.30 14.81 5.27
CA HIS A 493 2.28 14.48 3.84
C HIS A 493 3.64 14.26 3.17
N LEU A 494 4.52 15.26 3.09
CA LEU A 494 5.84 15.10 2.45
C LEU A 494 6.95 14.73 3.44
N ASN A 495 6.69 14.85 4.75
CA ASN A 495 7.65 14.47 5.77
C ASN A 495 7.88 12.95 5.79
N GLN A 496 6.87 12.14 5.42
CA GLN A 496 6.95 10.69 5.47
C GLN A 496 8.10 10.08 4.65
N PHE A 497 8.49 10.69 3.53
CA PHE A 497 9.59 10.19 2.70
C PHE A 497 10.92 10.18 3.43
N MET A 498 11.21 11.23 4.20
CA MET A 498 12.44 11.34 4.98
C MET A 498 12.49 10.31 6.12
N TYR A 499 11.37 10.03 6.77
CA TYR A 499 11.28 8.96 7.78
C TYR A 499 11.49 7.58 7.16
N SER A 500 10.87 7.36 6.01
CA SER A 500 10.98 6.10 5.26
C SER A 500 12.42 5.87 4.81
N PHE A 501 13.07 6.90 4.26
CA PHE A 501 14.49 6.85 3.89
C PHE A 501 15.38 6.58 5.11
N GLN A 502 15.15 7.25 6.23
CA GLN A 502 15.89 7.01 7.48
C GLN A 502 15.79 5.55 7.92
N GLN A 503 14.58 4.98 7.92
CA GLN A 503 14.35 3.63 8.43
C GLN A 503 14.81 2.54 7.46
N VAL A 504 14.45 2.68 6.18
CA VAL A 504 14.71 1.68 5.16
C VAL A 504 16.14 1.76 4.68
N ILE A 505 16.73 2.94 4.49
CA ILE A 505 18.09 3.05 3.91
C ILE A 505 19.13 3.29 5.01
N LEU A 506 19.06 4.43 5.70
CA LEU A 506 20.14 4.85 6.61
C LEU A 506 20.32 3.91 7.81
N THR A 507 19.22 3.41 8.38
CA THR A 507 19.30 2.46 9.50
C THR A 507 19.85 1.09 9.04
N GLN A 508 19.61 0.68 7.80
CA GLN A 508 20.22 -0.52 7.21
C GLN A 508 21.73 -0.36 7.08
N VAL A 509 22.17 0.73 6.44
CA VAL A 509 23.59 1.07 6.28
C VAL A 509 24.28 1.11 7.63
N ALA A 510 23.70 1.78 8.62
CA ALA A 510 24.27 1.88 9.96
C ALA A 510 24.42 0.51 10.66
N ARG A 511 23.44 -0.40 10.52
CA ARG A 511 23.52 -1.76 11.06
C ARG A 511 24.64 -2.56 10.38
N GLU A 512 24.76 -2.43 9.07
CA GLU A 512 25.74 -3.13 8.26
C GLU A 512 27.18 -2.67 8.56
N VAL A 513 27.39 -1.35 8.59
CA VAL A 513 28.66 -0.74 9.00
C VAL A 513 29.05 -1.22 10.40
N LYS A 514 28.09 -1.21 11.34
CA LYS A 514 28.34 -1.66 12.71
C LYS A 514 28.69 -3.15 12.79
N ARG A 515 28.08 -3.99 11.94
CA ARG A 515 28.38 -5.43 11.83
C ARG A 515 29.81 -5.65 11.35
N HIS A 516 30.15 -5.12 10.17
CA HIS A 516 31.48 -5.31 9.59
C HIS A 516 32.61 -4.61 10.36
N LYS A 517 32.30 -3.52 11.09
CA LYS A 517 33.25 -2.92 12.02
C LYS A 517 33.63 -3.88 13.15
N LYS A 518 32.71 -4.72 13.64
CA LYS A 518 33.03 -5.75 14.64
C LYS A 518 33.88 -6.87 14.04
N ASP A 519 33.63 -7.20 12.78
CA ASP A 519 34.35 -8.27 12.06
C ASP A 519 35.73 -7.82 11.54
N GLY A 520 36.08 -6.53 11.71
CA GLY A 520 37.35 -5.95 11.25
C GLY A 520 37.47 -5.81 9.73
N ASN A 521 36.41 -6.10 8.96
CA ASN A 521 36.44 -6.13 7.51
C ASN A 521 36.10 -4.75 6.92
N TYR A 522 37.12 -3.90 6.73
CA TYR A 522 36.95 -2.55 6.19
C TYR A 522 36.33 -2.54 4.79
N ALA A 523 36.72 -3.47 3.92
CA ALA A 523 36.20 -3.55 2.55
C ALA A 523 34.68 -3.84 2.53
N GLN A 524 34.21 -4.74 3.38
CA GLN A 524 32.77 -5.03 3.52
C GLN A 524 32.02 -3.91 4.24
N MET A 525 32.64 -3.24 5.21
CA MET A 525 32.08 -2.07 5.88
C MET A 525 31.81 -0.90 4.90
N MET A 526 32.67 -0.72 3.89
CA MET A 526 32.53 0.36 2.91
C MET A 526 31.45 0.11 1.85
N ARG A 527 31.07 -1.14 1.57
CA ARG A 527 30.06 -1.48 0.55
C ARG A 527 28.72 -0.76 0.75
N PRO A 528 28.06 -0.82 1.92
CA PRO A 528 26.78 -0.12 2.12
C PRO A 528 26.95 1.41 2.08
N LEU A 529 28.12 1.95 2.44
CA LEU A 529 28.42 3.39 2.35
C LEU A 529 28.57 3.86 0.90
N VAL A 530 29.25 3.08 0.06
CA VAL A 530 29.37 3.36 -1.37
C VAL A 530 28.00 3.23 -2.06
N ALA A 531 27.24 2.18 -1.72
CA ALA A 531 25.90 1.96 -2.26
C ALA A 531 24.96 3.14 -1.91
N VAL A 532 24.93 3.59 -0.66
CA VAL A 532 24.12 4.75 -0.29
C VAL A 532 24.66 6.05 -0.88
N GLY A 533 25.98 6.18 -1.06
CA GLY A 533 26.58 7.33 -1.73
C GLY A 533 26.13 7.51 -3.20
N THR A 534 25.62 6.45 -3.85
CA THR A 534 25.05 6.54 -5.20
C THR A 534 23.78 7.40 -5.27
N THR A 535 23.14 7.71 -4.13
CA THR A 535 21.98 8.61 -4.10
C THR A 535 22.33 10.04 -4.48
N ILE A 536 23.57 10.49 -4.25
CA ILE A 536 24.03 11.84 -4.61
C ILE A 536 24.02 12.04 -6.13
N PRO A 537 24.73 11.23 -6.94
CA PRO A 537 24.67 11.40 -8.40
C PRO A 537 23.27 11.13 -8.97
N LEU A 538 22.45 10.27 -8.36
CA LEU A 538 21.04 10.10 -8.76
C LEU A 538 20.21 11.35 -8.49
N ALA A 539 20.43 12.01 -7.36
CA ALA A 539 19.80 13.29 -7.03
C ALA A 539 20.23 14.41 -7.99
N MET A 540 21.52 14.46 -8.35
CA MET A 540 22.03 15.38 -9.36
C MET A 540 21.30 15.20 -10.70
N VAL A 541 21.19 13.96 -11.19
CA VAL A 541 20.46 13.66 -12.44
C VAL A 541 19.00 14.06 -12.34
N GLY A 542 18.34 13.76 -11.23
CA GLY A 542 16.95 14.14 -11.00
C GLY A 542 16.75 15.64 -11.06
N LEU A 543 17.62 16.38 -10.39
CA LEU A 543 17.63 17.84 -10.40
C LEU A 543 17.90 18.44 -11.78
N LEU A 544 18.84 17.89 -12.56
CA LEU A 544 19.09 18.32 -13.94
C LEU A 544 17.87 18.12 -14.84
N ILE A 545 17.19 16.97 -14.73
CA ILE A 545 15.95 16.70 -15.47
C ILE A 545 14.86 17.68 -15.02
N ARG A 546 14.72 17.91 -13.72
CA ARG A 546 13.72 18.82 -13.15
C ARG A 546 13.90 20.24 -13.66
N ASP A 547 15.14 20.72 -13.67
CA ASP A 547 15.46 22.06 -14.13
C ASP A 547 15.25 22.18 -15.64
N GLY A 548 15.74 21.20 -16.41
CA GLY A 548 15.50 21.14 -17.85
C GLY A 548 14.01 21.19 -18.20
N LEU A 549 13.14 20.54 -17.42
CA LEU A 549 11.69 20.58 -17.62
C LEU A 549 11.03 21.87 -17.11
N ARG A 550 11.48 22.42 -15.99
CA ARG A 550 10.88 23.60 -15.37
C ARG A 550 11.23 24.89 -16.10
N TYR A 551 12.47 24.97 -16.58
CA TYR A 551 13.02 26.14 -17.26
C TYR A 551 13.04 25.98 -18.80
N ALA A 552 12.45 24.88 -19.32
CA ALA A 552 12.25 24.71 -20.75
C ALA A 552 11.37 25.83 -21.31
N GLY A 553 11.97 26.74 -22.07
CA GLY A 553 11.26 27.85 -22.73
C GLY A 553 10.85 28.98 -21.79
N SER A 554 11.43 29.08 -20.60
CA SER A 554 11.35 30.28 -19.75
C SER A 554 12.59 31.16 -19.94
N ASP A 555 12.42 32.47 -19.73
CA ASP A 555 13.55 33.41 -19.65
C ASP A 555 14.31 33.30 -18.32
N ASP A 556 13.77 32.56 -17.35
CA ASP A 556 14.40 32.31 -16.05
C ASP A 556 15.48 31.22 -16.16
N GLU A 557 16.61 31.42 -15.47
CA GLU A 557 17.68 30.41 -15.34
C GLU A 557 17.46 29.50 -14.12
N PRO A 558 17.91 28.23 -14.18
CA PRO A 558 17.92 27.36 -13.01
C PRO A 558 18.82 27.93 -11.91
N PRO A 559 18.48 27.71 -10.62
CA PRO A 559 19.30 28.20 -9.52
C PRO A 559 20.67 27.53 -9.53
N GLU A 560 21.73 28.29 -9.25
CA GLU A 560 23.04 27.72 -8.95
C GLU A 560 22.93 26.80 -7.73
N ARG A 561 23.56 25.62 -7.82
CA ARG A 561 23.55 24.63 -6.76
C ARG A 561 24.96 24.22 -6.37
N ASP A 562 25.17 24.09 -5.08
CA ASP A 562 26.41 23.56 -4.54
C ASP A 562 26.33 22.05 -4.28
N TYR A 563 27.41 21.48 -3.74
CA TYR A 563 27.44 20.06 -3.40
C TYR A 563 26.50 19.70 -2.23
N GLN A 564 26.24 20.66 -1.33
CA GLN A 564 25.36 20.46 -0.20
C GLN A 564 23.91 20.30 -0.65
N ASP A 565 23.46 21.06 -1.65
CA ASP A 565 22.12 20.91 -2.24
C ASP A 565 21.88 19.47 -2.75
N TYR A 566 22.88 18.86 -3.38
CA TYR A 566 22.80 17.48 -3.85
C TYR A 566 22.72 16.48 -2.70
N ILE A 567 23.44 16.71 -1.60
CA ILE A 567 23.35 15.88 -0.39
C ILE A 567 21.95 16.00 0.23
N GLU A 568 21.43 17.21 0.38
CA GLU A 568 20.08 17.45 0.91
C GLU A 568 19.02 16.76 0.05
N ARG A 569 19.14 16.83 -1.28
CA ARG A 569 18.21 16.16 -2.21
C ARG A 569 18.38 14.66 -2.35
N SER A 570 19.54 14.12 -1.98
CA SER A 570 19.78 12.67 -1.99
C SER A 570 19.10 11.90 -0.85
N GLY A 571 18.51 12.60 0.12
CA GLY A 571 17.88 12.01 1.30
C GLY A 571 18.86 11.55 2.38
N LEU A 572 20.18 11.67 2.16
CA LEU A 572 21.23 11.18 3.06
C LEU A 572 21.20 11.77 4.47
N LEU A 573 20.64 12.97 4.63
CA LEU A 573 20.52 13.61 5.93
C LEU A 573 19.45 12.97 6.83
N GLY A 574 18.50 12.23 6.24
CA GLY A 574 17.41 11.60 6.99
C GLY A 574 16.73 12.58 7.93
N LEU A 575 16.51 12.19 9.20
CA LEU A 575 15.83 13.04 10.17
C LEU A 575 16.63 14.28 10.62
N ILE A 576 17.94 14.35 10.35
CA ILE A 576 18.76 15.53 10.67
C ILE A 576 18.29 16.74 9.86
N ASP A 577 17.78 16.50 8.65
CA ASP A 577 17.22 17.51 7.76
C ASP A 577 16.10 18.35 8.42
N VAL A 578 15.28 17.74 9.29
CA VAL A 578 14.27 18.50 10.06
C VAL A 578 14.92 19.56 10.93
N PHE A 579 16.00 19.21 11.64
CA PHE A 579 16.67 20.15 12.54
C PHE A 579 17.36 21.27 11.77
N LEU A 580 17.96 20.94 10.62
CA LEU A 580 18.57 21.93 9.72
C LEU A 580 17.51 22.89 9.17
N ARG A 581 16.35 22.38 8.73
CA ARG A 581 15.23 23.22 8.29
C ARG A 581 14.67 24.10 9.41
N VAL A 582 14.53 23.58 10.62
CA VAL A 582 14.08 24.37 11.78
C VAL A 582 15.01 25.55 12.01
N LYS A 583 16.32 25.30 11.99
CA LYS A 583 17.33 26.35 12.13
C LYS A 583 17.29 27.34 10.97
N GLN A 584 17.22 26.88 9.72
CA GLN A 584 17.10 27.76 8.55
C GLN A 584 15.84 28.64 8.60
N GLN A 585 14.70 28.11 9.05
CA GLN A 585 13.48 28.92 9.18
C GLN A 585 13.61 30.00 10.27
N ASP A 586 14.26 29.67 11.39
CA ASP A 586 14.58 30.63 12.47
C ASP A 586 15.53 31.73 11.95
N ASP A 587 16.58 31.33 11.24
CA ASP A 587 17.55 32.24 10.61
C ASP A 587 16.89 33.16 9.54
N TRP A 588 15.83 32.69 8.87
CA TRP A 588 15.03 33.47 7.91
C TRP A 588 13.90 34.29 8.55
N GLY A 589 13.80 34.31 9.88
CA GLY A 589 12.76 35.05 10.61
C GLY A 589 11.35 34.46 10.51
N ASN A 590 11.22 33.24 9.99
CA ASN A 590 9.96 32.50 9.93
C ASN A 590 9.75 31.69 11.22
N SER A 591 8.52 31.20 11.43
CA SER A 591 8.25 30.33 12.58
C SER A 591 9.07 29.03 12.47
N PRO A 592 9.85 28.65 13.50
CA PRO A 592 10.59 27.38 13.54
C PRO A 592 9.69 26.15 13.39
N LEU A 593 8.40 26.29 13.71
CA LEU A 593 7.39 25.24 13.53
C LEU A 593 7.22 24.84 12.05
N LEU A 594 7.44 25.76 11.10
CA LEU A 594 7.37 25.48 9.66
C LEU A 594 8.47 24.50 9.20
N GLY A 595 9.63 24.49 9.87
CA GLY A 595 10.69 23.52 9.58
C GLY A 595 10.32 22.08 9.95
N VAL A 596 9.42 21.90 10.93
CA VAL A 596 8.93 20.59 11.40
C VAL A 596 7.74 20.12 10.57
N THR A 597 6.84 21.02 10.17
CA THR A 597 5.59 20.66 9.50
C THR A 597 5.74 20.38 7.99
N GLY A 598 6.96 20.54 7.47
CA GLY A 598 7.32 20.16 6.11
C GLY A 598 6.79 21.13 5.04
N PRO A 599 7.20 20.92 3.77
CA PRO A 599 6.89 21.84 2.66
C PRO A 599 5.42 21.88 2.25
N THR A 600 4.59 20.96 2.75
CA THR A 600 3.14 21.01 2.50
C THR A 600 2.49 22.19 3.22
N MET A 601 2.89 22.48 4.46
CA MET A 601 2.25 23.57 5.22
C MET A 601 2.59 24.95 4.68
N SER A 602 3.77 25.15 4.09
CA SER A 602 4.07 26.40 3.38
C SER A 602 3.19 26.59 2.15
N VAL A 603 2.99 25.53 1.36
CA VAL A 603 2.07 25.58 0.21
C VAL A 603 0.62 25.81 0.66
N VAL A 604 0.18 25.19 1.76
CA VAL A 604 -1.16 25.44 2.32
C VAL A 604 -1.31 26.89 2.78
N ALA A 605 -0.33 27.43 3.49
CA ALA A 605 -0.33 28.84 3.89
C ALA A 605 -0.43 29.76 2.66
N ASP A 606 0.37 29.48 1.64
CA ASP A 606 0.34 30.19 0.36
C ASP A 606 -1.00 30.09 -0.39
N ILE A 607 -1.69 28.94 -0.33
CA ILE A 607 -3.02 28.78 -0.93
C ILE A 607 -4.04 29.65 -0.20
N VAL A 608 -3.98 29.68 1.13
CA VAL A 608 -4.91 30.46 1.96
C VAL A 608 -4.68 31.96 1.80
N THR A 609 -3.43 32.39 1.55
CA THR A 609 -3.09 33.82 1.42
C THR A 609 -3.12 34.36 -0.01
N SER A 610 -3.20 33.52 -1.05
CA SER A 610 -3.18 33.96 -2.45
C SER A 610 -4.46 33.65 -3.22
N GLU A 611 -5.05 34.66 -3.88
CA GLU A 611 -6.33 34.54 -4.60
C GLU A 611 -6.22 33.79 -5.95
N LYS A 612 -5.02 33.40 -6.42
CA LYS A 612 -4.78 32.87 -7.78
C LYS A 612 -4.06 31.52 -7.80
N TRP A 613 -4.56 30.53 -7.06
CA TRP A 613 -3.97 29.19 -7.00
C TRP A 613 -4.01 28.44 -8.35
N SER A 614 -5.00 28.71 -9.21
CA SER A 614 -5.10 28.12 -10.56
C SER A 614 -3.90 28.43 -11.45
N THR A 615 -3.38 29.66 -11.38
CA THR A 615 -2.15 30.08 -12.08
C THR A 615 -0.93 29.33 -11.55
N LYS A 616 -0.89 29.01 -10.25
CA LYS A 616 0.20 28.23 -9.65
C LYS A 616 0.19 26.78 -10.13
N ILE A 617 -0.98 26.14 -10.28
CA ILE A 617 -1.09 24.81 -10.89
C ILE A 617 -0.58 24.83 -12.33
N GLY A 618 -1.00 25.82 -13.12
CA GLY A 618 -0.52 25.97 -14.50
C GLY A 618 1.01 26.12 -14.62
N LYS A 619 1.65 26.78 -13.64
CA LYS A 619 3.12 26.88 -13.54
C LYS A 619 3.79 25.61 -13.01
N ALA A 620 3.12 24.87 -12.13
CA ALA A 620 3.62 23.61 -11.59
C ALA A 620 3.58 22.47 -12.62
N THR A 621 2.68 22.56 -13.61
CA THR A 621 2.54 21.58 -14.69
C THR A 621 2.92 22.16 -16.06
N PRO A 622 4.16 22.64 -16.26
CA PRO A 622 4.52 23.40 -17.47
C PRO A 622 4.32 22.58 -18.76
N VAL A 623 4.67 21.29 -18.74
CA VAL A 623 4.48 20.38 -19.88
C VAL A 623 3.00 20.09 -20.15
N LEU A 624 2.21 19.78 -19.11
CA LEU A 624 0.78 19.46 -19.27
C LEU A 624 -0.04 20.69 -19.66
N ASN A 625 0.37 21.88 -19.22
CA ASN A 625 -0.24 23.17 -19.57
C ASN A 625 -0.09 23.52 -21.05
N THR A 626 0.66 22.77 -21.85
CA THR A 626 0.67 22.93 -23.32
C THR A 626 -0.49 22.21 -24.01
N SER A 627 -1.14 21.25 -23.34
CA SER A 627 -2.27 20.48 -23.89
C SER A 627 -3.60 21.22 -23.71
N ARG A 628 -4.34 21.40 -24.82
CA ARG A 628 -5.68 22.00 -24.82
C ARG A 628 -6.69 21.19 -24.00
N ALA A 629 -6.66 19.86 -24.14
CA ALA A 629 -7.54 18.96 -23.39
C ALA A 629 -7.28 19.05 -21.87
N TYR A 630 -6.02 19.26 -21.48
CA TYR A 630 -5.66 19.46 -20.08
C TYR A 630 -6.20 20.79 -19.52
N ARG A 631 -6.11 21.89 -20.29
CA ARG A 631 -6.65 23.19 -19.88
C ARG A 631 -8.17 23.18 -19.75
N GLU A 632 -8.87 22.56 -20.70
CA GLU A 632 -10.33 22.42 -20.66
C GLU A 632 -10.79 21.57 -19.46
N GLN A 633 -10.05 20.49 -19.16
CA GLN A 633 -10.32 19.66 -17.98
C GLN A 633 -10.00 20.36 -16.65
N LEU A 634 -8.90 21.11 -16.58
CA LEU A 634 -8.54 21.89 -15.40
C LEU A 634 -9.65 22.88 -15.06
N ASN A 635 -10.18 23.58 -16.06
CA ASN A 635 -11.27 24.54 -15.88
C ASN A 635 -12.57 23.82 -15.45
N SER A 636 -12.92 22.69 -16.07
CA SER A 636 -14.13 21.91 -15.70
C SER A 636 -14.10 21.27 -14.31
N ALA A 637 -12.92 21.13 -13.70
CA ALA A 637 -12.75 20.60 -12.35
C ALA A 637 -12.67 21.73 -11.30
N MET A 638 -12.47 22.97 -11.74
CA MET A 638 -12.48 24.18 -10.92
C MET A 638 -13.88 24.80 -10.83
N ASP A 639 -14.74 24.54 -11.82
CA ASP A 639 -16.19 24.78 -11.80
C ASP A 639 -16.94 23.63 -11.08
#